data_AF-A0A9P7MPR3-F1
#
_entry.id   AF-A0A9P7MPR3-F1
#
_cell.length_a   1.000
_cell.length_b   1.000
_cell.length_c   1.000
_cell.angle_alpha   90.00
_cell.angle_beta   90.00
_cell.angle_gamma   90.00
#
_symmetry.space_group_name_H-M   'P 1'
#
loop_
_entity.id
_entity.type
_entity.pdbx_description
1 polymer ?
#
loop_
_entity_poly.entity_id
_entity_poly.type
_entity_poly.pdbx_seq_one_letter_code
_entity_poly.pdbx_strand_id
1 'polypeptide(L)'
;MDSELKISRSVDESSRSSKRRRIPHAGNAPQSSEIGSSSAKRRVTTAPKKTKQSNIPGTDVATAEESSCVTEWPELFKSLQITHRALNLVFTFCCTRKHLSTTFETIKSAVETHTKRTLAEDEVAMIVALRPEGINFTYVDELMLQLEAHGSERDETFKASRLSRSQTFPHDSSIGGLTGQESLGDPLSLEAGQRRREVLFFEFIDGDLKRQVQDKKTGEAVKPSRKLRDEKLKMPIYGQKQMMQLIERRNSRFTDAINTFLIKCSSEKLHPESTLKQRAQTFLPRPSACEPVSAEPESGVMPVDIPKERKSIPEIILELKASPWYTGQIVPDGHRVFEPQEAVLGELDFLLSQNLVNAIYNAKGITCFYAHQAEALNRLQNGQNVVVATSTSSGKSLIYQLPVVHALEKQGSTRAMYIFPTKALAQDQKRSLKQIFSYMPNLEHTLVETFDGDTPMAERSIIREHARVIFTNPDMLHVTILPQEERWRSFLVNLRYVVVDELHYYNGHLGSHVAFIMRRLRRICAAVGNRQMQFVSCSATVANPKDHFKTIFGVEDVALIDYDGSPSGRKEFLCWNTPYKDPGDPASGRGNAKLECARLFCALMLRGVRIIAFCRVRTQCEVLVNAIKQELDALGRSECVSLVMGYRGGYTAADRRRIESDMFEGRLLGIVATTALELGLDIGTLDCVMSWGFPYTIANLRQQSGRAGRRNKDSLSILVGDCFPTDQHYMQNPDELFTKPNCELRVDLDNMLVREGQIQCAAYEMPISDQDTQYFGSDLDKICQERLLPDDMGYYHCHDRFRPNPSKFVAIRDTEDEHFAIIDITNGRNAVLEELEASRATFTIYDGAIFLHQGNTYLVRDFIPEKLIAKVERVTVDWTTTQRDFTDIDPTETEAIRNVKSSLSRAYYGTIKIQQNVFGYFKVDKRGRVLDAIQVDNPPIIRYSKGMWLDVPKLALDILQDRRLNSAAAIHAAEHAVMSLLPTFVISMPEDVRTECKVALKEFSAIETQRKRPARLTFYDAKGGASGSGISTKAFDHIDHLLRMALKRVEACACQLGCLECVASTLCKQSNEVMSKAGCRVVIRSLLDLDIAVDEIPMGPEEISPICAETTVMAQTVPIRSQSRLPIGVVSRLEEGLINQTSQE
;
A
#
# COMPACT_ATOMS: atom_id res chain seq x y z
N MET A 1 36.43 40.24 -14.38
CA MET A 1 36.49 41.72 -14.46
C MET A 1 35.36 42.17 -15.35
N ASP A 2 34.79 43.31 -15.00
CA ASP A 2 33.42 43.70 -15.33
C ASP A 2 33.22 44.19 -16.76
N SER A 3 31.99 44.10 -17.25
CA SER A 3 31.38 45.16 -18.07
C SER A 3 29.86 44.97 -18.16
N GLU A 4 29.11 45.88 -17.54
CA GLU A 4 27.72 46.12 -17.93
C GLU A 4 27.65 46.70 -19.34
N LEU A 5 26.52 46.54 -20.04
CA LEU A 5 26.15 47.47 -21.11
C LEU A 5 24.63 47.57 -21.29
N LYS A 6 24.07 48.70 -20.85
CA LYS A 6 22.76 49.20 -21.27
C LYS A 6 22.88 49.78 -22.68
N ILE A 7 21.95 49.49 -23.59
CA ILE A 7 21.56 50.44 -24.64
C ILE A 7 20.04 50.47 -24.78
N SER A 8 19.51 51.69 -24.86
CA SER A 8 18.13 52.03 -25.17
C SER A 8 18.05 52.84 -26.47
N ARG A 9 16.88 52.80 -27.12
CA ARG A 9 16.24 53.82 -28.00
C ARG A 9 15.82 53.29 -29.39
N SER A 10 14.52 53.38 -29.65
CA SER A 10 13.99 54.39 -30.57
C SER A 10 12.51 54.67 -30.24
N VAL A 11 11.97 55.77 -30.74
CA VAL A 11 10.69 56.40 -30.35
C VAL A 11 9.98 56.85 -31.63
N ASP A 12 8.65 56.72 -31.69
CA ASP A 12 7.80 57.81 -32.18
C ASP A 12 6.32 57.67 -31.77
N GLU A 13 5.61 58.80 -31.71
CA GLU A 13 4.34 59.00 -30.98
C GLU A 13 3.09 59.08 -31.86
N SER A 14 1.90 58.83 -31.29
CA SER A 14 0.69 59.66 -31.55
C SER A 14 -0.48 59.44 -30.55
N SER A 15 -0.65 60.42 -29.65
CA SER A 15 -1.91 61.03 -29.18
C SER A 15 -3.19 60.22 -28.81
N ARG A 16 -3.33 59.94 -27.51
CA ARG A 16 -4.37 60.42 -26.53
C ARG A 16 -5.90 60.46 -26.84
N SER A 17 -6.65 60.01 -25.79
CA SER A 17 -7.96 60.53 -25.26
C SER A 17 -9.29 60.08 -25.91
N SER A 18 -10.49 60.09 -25.27
CA SER A 18 -10.90 59.90 -23.85
C SER A 18 -12.46 59.81 -23.68
N LYS A 19 -12.95 59.06 -22.67
CA LYS A 19 -14.21 59.24 -21.86
C LYS A 19 -15.64 59.33 -22.50
N ARG A 20 -16.65 58.88 -21.71
CA ARG A 20 -18.14 59.16 -21.75
C ARG A 20 -18.95 58.40 -22.85
N ARG A 21 -20.28 58.14 -22.75
CA ARG A 21 -21.31 58.18 -21.65
C ARG A 21 -22.56 57.31 -21.96
N ARG A 22 -23.36 57.06 -20.91
CA ARG A 22 -24.71 56.46 -20.74
C ARG A 22 -25.93 57.11 -21.49
N ILE A 23 -27.06 56.35 -21.57
CA ILE A 23 -28.53 56.75 -21.56
C ILE A 23 -29.11 57.29 -22.92
N PRO A 24 -30.45 57.27 -23.27
CA PRO A 24 -31.73 56.92 -22.57
C PRO A 24 -32.81 56.01 -23.26
N HIS A 25 -33.77 55.56 -22.41
CA HIS A 25 -35.25 55.36 -22.49
C HIS A 25 -36.18 55.52 -23.74
N ALA A 26 -37.17 54.59 -23.78
CA ALA A 26 -38.67 54.74 -23.85
C ALA A 26 -39.47 54.95 -25.16
N GLY A 27 -40.67 54.32 -25.24
CA GLY A 27 -41.85 54.85 -25.96
C GLY A 27 -42.83 53.88 -26.66
N ASN A 28 -44.04 53.72 -26.09
CA ASN A 28 -45.36 53.50 -26.73
C ASN A 28 -45.81 52.16 -27.39
N ALA A 29 -47.09 51.85 -27.17
CA ALA A 29 -47.96 50.88 -27.89
C ALA A 29 -48.81 51.59 -28.97
N PRO A 30 -49.70 50.93 -29.76
CA PRO A 30 -51.08 50.63 -29.27
C PRO A 30 -51.86 49.44 -29.93
N GLN A 31 -53.09 49.18 -29.43
CA GLN A 31 -54.27 48.57 -30.10
C GLN A 31 -54.24 47.05 -30.49
N SER A 32 -55.35 46.28 -30.50
CA SER A 32 -56.78 46.51 -30.16
C SER A 32 -57.57 45.20 -29.92
N SER A 33 -58.82 45.31 -29.40
CA SER A 33 -59.92 44.30 -29.34
C SER A 33 -59.76 43.06 -28.41
N GLU A 34 -60.79 42.54 -27.71
CA GLU A 34 -62.18 43.00 -27.49
C GLU A 34 -62.82 42.47 -26.17
N ILE A 35 -63.56 43.36 -25.50
CA ILE A 35 -64.80 43.23 -24.69
C ILE A 35 -65.19 41.87 -24.02
N GLY A 36 -65.45 41.92 -22.71
CA GLY A 36 -66.26 40.93 -21.96
C GLY A 36 -66.39 41.24 -20.46
N SER A 37 -67.57 41.60 -19.96
CA SER A 37 -67.72 42.34 -18.68
C SER A 37 -68.52 41.63 -17.57
N SER A 38 -68.06 41.82 -16.31
CA SER A 38 -68.86 41.78 -15.07
C SER A 38 -69.47 40.40 -14.65
N SER A 39 -69.91 40.13 -13.41
CA SER A 39 -69.97 40.89 -12.15
C SER A 39 -69.88 39.94 -10.93
N ALA A 40 -69.73 40.47 -9.71
CA ALA A 40 -69.47 39.70 -8.49
C ALA A 40 -70.73 39.14 -7.77
N LYS A 41 -70.55 38.10 -6.94
CA LYS A 41 -71.28 37.92 -5.65
C LYS A 41 -70.65 36.89 -4.70
N ARG A 42 -70.82 37.12 -3.39
CA ARG A 42 -70.37 36.24 -2.27
C ARG A 42 -71.48 35.27 -1.83
N ARG A 43 -71.11 34.03 -1.48
CA ARG A 43 -71.47 33.23 -0.26
C ARG A 43 -71.12 31.74 -0.50
N VAL A 44 -70.27 31.08 0.30
CA VAL A 44 -70.45 30.52 1.67
C VAL A 44 -71.04 29.08 1.67
N THR A 45 -70.35 28.19 2.41
CA THR A 45 -70.73 26.86 2.98
C THR A 45 -70.85 25.57 2.13
N THR A 46 -69.93 24.63 2.46
CA THR A 46 -70.13 23.22 2.95
C THR A 46 -70.28 21.98 2.03
N ALA A 47 -69.45 20.98 2.39
CA ALA A 47 -69.70 19.51 2.43
C ALA A 47 -69.67 18.69 1.11
N PRO A 48 -69.58 17.33 1.13
CA PRO A 48 -69.17 16.37 2.20
C PRO A 48 -68.12 15.30 1.76
N LYS A 49 -67.99 14.22 2.57
CA LYS A 49 -67.02 13.09 2.56
C LYS A 49 -67.47 11.82 1.80
N LYS A 50 -66.50 10.92 1.53
CA LYS A 50 -66.57 9.44 1.29
C LYS A 50 -67.14 9.00 -0.09
N THR A 51 -66.81 7.84 -0.70
CA THR A 51 -66.58 6.48 -0.14
C THR A 51 -65.75 5.55 -1.09
N LYS A 52 -65.07 4.51 -0.55
CA LYS A 52 -64.79 3.08 -0.99
C LYS A 52 -64.94 2.66 -2.50
N GLN A 53 -64.30 1.61 -3.06
CA GLN A 53 -63.96 0.25 -2.54
C GLN A 53 -63.07 -0.61 -3.52
N SER A 54 -62.72 -1.85 -3.12
CA SER A 54 -62.21 -3.03 -3.92
C SER A 54 -60.72 -3.02 -4.38
N ASN A 55 -59.95 -4.13 -4.45
CA ASN A 55 -60.18 -5.57 -4.15
C ASN A 55 -58.87 -6.33 -3.74
N ILE A 56 -58.97 -7.58 -3.26
CA ILE A 56 -57.87 -8.53 -2.85
C ILE A 56 -57.70 -9.66 -3.92
N PRO A 57 -56.71 -10.61 -3.90
CA PRO A 57 -56.17 -11.47 -2.79
C PRO A 57 -54.62 -11.38 -2.59
N GLY A 58 -53.94 -12.10 -1.67
CA GLY A 58 -54.40 -12.88 -0.49
C GLY A 58 -53.79 -14.29 -0.31
N THR A 59 -52.79 -14.47 0.59
CA THR A 59 -52.33 -15.78 1.15
C THR A 59 -51.73 -15.65 2.57
N ASP A 60 -52.44 -16.21 3.54
CA ASP A 60 -52.10 -16.89 4.81
C ASP A 60 -50.78 -16.58 5.57
N VAL A 61 -50.93 -15.99 6.77
CA VAL A 61 -50.27 -16.43 8.03
C VAL A 61 -51.29 -16.32 9.18
N ALA A 62 -51.22 -17.25 10.14
CA ALA A 62 -52.25 -17.50 11.15
C ALA A 62 -52.55 -16.34 12.13
N THR A 63 -53.81 -16.24 12.53
CA THR A 63 -54.30 -15.39 13.63
C THR A 63 -53.91 -15.94 15.00
N ALA A 64 -53.30 -15.09 15.83
CA ALA A 64 -53.26 -15.25 17.28
C ALA A 64 -54.25 -14.28 17.92
N GLU A 65 -55.06 -14.75 18.86
CA GLU A 65 -56.18 -14.01 19.44
C GLU A 65 -55.71 -12.96 20.47
N GLU A 66 -56.22 -11.73 20.38
CA GLU A 66 -56.00 -10.70 21.41
C GLU A 66 -56.84 -11.00 22.67
N SER A 67 -56.32 -11.84 23.56
CA SER A 67 -56.92 -12.05 24.88
C SER A 67 -56.64 -10.85 25.80
N SER A 68 -57.66 -10.01 26.02
CA SER A 68 -57.60 -8.84 26.90
C SER A 68 -57.64 -9.23 28.39
N CYS A 69 -56.49 -9.65 28.95
CA CYS A 69 -56.34 -9.88 30.39
C CYS A 69 -55.80 -8.63 31.09
N VAL A 70 -56.70 -7.70 31.47
CA VAL A 70 -56.37 -6.59 32.37
C VAL A 70 -56.15 -7.16 33.78
N THR A 71 -54.92 -7.58 34.04
CA THR A 71 -54.49 -8.00 35.38
C THR A 71 -54.16 -6.73 36.16
N GLU A 72 -54.87 -6.46 37.26
CA GLU A 72 -54.48 -5.35 38.14
C GLU A 72 -53.05 -5.53 38.63
N TRP A 73 -52.22 -4.51 38.46
CA TRP A 73 -50.83 -4.58 38.87
C TRP A 73 -50.71 -4.77 40.40
N PRO A 74 -49.83 -5.68 40.87
CA PRO A 74 -49.50 -5.79 42.29
C PRO A 74 -48.93 -4.48 42.85
N GLU A 75 -49.04 -4.30 44.16
CA GLU A 75 -48.69 -3.04 44.84
C GLU A 75 -47.24 -2.60 44.59
N LEU A 76 -46.31 -3.56 44.49
CA LEU A 76 -44.91 -3.32 44.15
C LEU A 76 -44.74 -2.70 42.75
N PHE A 77 -45.48 -3.14 41.74
CA PHE A 77 -45.38 -2.58 40.39
C PHE A 77 -46.05 -1.20 40.30
N LYS A 78 -47.11 -0.97 41.09
CA LYS A 78 -47.72 0.35 41.27
C LYS A 78 -46.75 1.34 41.95
N SER A 79 -45.97 0.94 42.95
CA SER A 79 -44.94 1.81 43.55
C SER A 79 -43.79 2.10 42.59
N LEU A 80 -43.25 1.07 41.91
CA LEU A 80 -42.17 1.24 40.93
C LEU A 80 -42.57 2.18 39.76
N GLN A 81 -43.84 2.20 39.35
CA GLN A 81 -44.33 3.15 38.35
C GLN A 81 -44.28 4.61 38.84
N ILE A 82 -44.58 4.85 40.12
CA ILE A 82 -44.49 6.19 40.74
C ILE A 82 -43.01 6.61 40.82
N THR A 83 -42.14 5.71 41.26
CA THR A 83 -40.68 5.95 41.34
C THR A 83 -40.06 6.22 39.96
N HIS A 84 -40.37 5.41 38.93
CA HIS A 84 -39.92 5.65 37.55
C HIS A 84 -40.42 7.00 37.00
N ARG A 85 -41.70 7.35 37.24
CA ARG A 85 -42.26 8.64 36.79
C ARG A 85 -41.52 9.84 37.42
N ALA A 86 -41.19 9.75 38.72
CA ALA A 86 -40.45 10.78 39.42
C ALA A 86 -39.00 10.89 38.92
N LEU A 87 -38.28 9.76 38.78
CA LEU A 87 -36.92 9.70 38.22
C LEU A 87 -36.85 10.31 36.81
N ASN A 88 -37.78 9.92 35.93
CA ASN A 88 -37.87 10.40 34.56
C ASN A 88 -38.11 11.93 34.50
N LEU A 89 -38.99 12.47 35.35
CA LEU A 89 -39.26 13.91 35.43
C LEU A 89 -38.05 14.69 35.96
N VAL A 90 -37.46 14.25 37.08
CA VAL A 90 -36.30 14.93 37.71
C VAL A 90 -35.07 14.87 36.79
N PHE A 91 -34.72 13.69 36.26
CA PHE A 91 -33.59 13.55 35.35
C PHE A 91 -33.74 14.43 34.09
N THR A 92 -34.91 14.39 33.44
CA THR A 92 -35.15 15.20 32.23
C THR A 92 -35.06 16.70 32.51
N PHE A 93 -35.39 17.14 33.73
CA PHE A 93 -35.20 18.53 34.15
C PHE A 93 -33.72 18.84 34.45
N CYS A 94 -33.01 17.96 35.16
CA CYS A 94 -31.58 18.12 35.45
C CYS A 94 -30.75 18.29 34.17
N CYS A 95 -31.00 17.48 33.13
CA CYS A 95 -30.30 17.57 31.84
C CYS A 95 -30.52 18.89 31.08
N THR A 96 -31.50 19.73 31.46
CA THR A 96 -31.66 21.07 30.85
C THR A 96 -30.75 22.13 31.47
N ARG A 97 -30.12 21.86 32.61
CA ARG A 97 -29.22 22.79 33.30
C ARG A 97 -27.79 22.52 32.85
N LYS A 98 -27.13 23.53 32.28
CA LYS A 98 -25.78 23.41 31.68
C LYS A 98 -24.68 22.90 32.62
N HIS A 99 -24.84 23.04 33.93
CA HIS A 99 -23.77 22.84 34.93
C HIS A 99 -24.20 21.90 36.08
N LEU A 100 -24.98 20.85 35.79
CA LEU A 100 -25.40 19.87 36.80
C LEU A 100 -25.10 18.44 36.31
N SER A 101 -24.22 17.74 37.02
CA SER A 101 -23.95 16.31 36.80
C SER A 101 -25.09 15.44 37.35
N THR A 102 -25.48 14.41 36.61
CA THR A 102 -26.60 13.52 36.97
C THR A 102 -26.15 12.36 37.88
N THR A 103 -25.50 12.71 39.00
CA THR A 103 -25.18 11.74 40.05
C THR A 103 -26.45 11.33 40.80
N PHE A 104 -26.47 10.11 41.33
CA PHE A 104 -27.62 9.57 42.05
C PHE A 104 -27.97 10.42 43.28
N GLU A 105 -26.98 10.91 44.03
CA GLU A 105 -27.20 11.78 45.21
C GLU A 105 -27.94 13.09 44.87
N THR A 106 -27.61 13.72 43.73
CA THR A 106 -28.30 14.97 43.32
C THR A 106 -29.73 14.73 42.89
N ILE A 107 -30.01 13.59 42.23
CA ILE A 107 -31.35 13.20 41.78
C ILE A 107 -32.20 12.72 42.97
N LYS A 108 -31.60 11.98 43.92
CA LYS A 108 -32.28 11.33 45.06
C LYS A 108 -33.11 12.32 45.87
N SER A 109 -32.51 13.41 46.36
CA SER A 109 -33.22 14.40 47.20
C SER A 109 -34.45 15.02 46.52
N ALA A 110 -34.37 15.27 45.20
CA ALA A 110 -35.48 15.81 44.41
C ALA A 110 -36.59 14.76 44.15
N VAL A 111 -36.22 13.49 43.93
CA VAL A 111 -37.17 12.38 43.76
C VAL A 111 -37.88 12.04 45.07
N GLU A 112 -37.17 12.02 46.20
CA GLU A 112 -37.74 11.81 47.53
C GLU A 112 -38.74 12.91 47.89
N THR A 113 -38.43 14.17 47.56
CA THR A 113 -39.36 15.30 47.72
C THR A 113 -40.65 15.12 46.90
N HIS A 114 -40.55 14.59 45.67
CA HIS A 114 -41.70 14.39 44.78
C HIS A 114 -42.54 13.14 45.12
N THR A 115 -41.92 12.11 45.71
CA THR A 115 -42.58 10.84 46.07
C THR A 115 -43.01 10.75 47.53
N LYS A 116 -42.47 11.62 48.40
CA LYS A 116 -42.64 11.61 49.87
C LYS A 116 -42.24 10.27 50.52
N ARG A 117 -41.29 9.57 49.90
CA ARG A 117 -40.71 8.30 50.36
C ARG A 117 -39.20 8.33 50.13
N THR A 118 -38.44 7.58 50.92
CA THR A 118 -37.00 7.42 50.77
C THR A 118 -36.69 6.53 49.56
N LEU A 119 -35.75 6.94 48.71
CA LEU A 119 -35.39 6.19 47.49
C LEU A 119 -34.24 5.23 47.80
N ALA A 120 -34.53 3.93 47.75
CA ALA A 120 -33.54 2.87 47.89
C ALA A 120 -32.92 2.49 46.53
N GLU A 121 -31.64 2.13 46.54
CA GLU A 121 -30.91 1.69 45.35
C GLU A 121 -31.50 0.38 44.77
N ASP A 122 -32.01 -0.50 45.64
CA ASP A 122 -32.79 -1.69 45.27
C ASP A 122 -34.00 -1.37 44.37
N GLU A 123 -34.70 -0.25 44.62
CA GLU A 123 -35.86 0.14 43.80
C GLU A 123 -35.42 0.59 42.40
N VAL A 124 -34.29 1.29 42.31
CA VAL A 124 -33.71 1.69 41.02
C VAL A 124 -33.20 0.46 40.26
N ALA A 125 -32.54 -0.47 40.93
CA ALA A 125 -32.11 -1.74 40.34
C ALA A 125 -33.29 -2.59 39.84
N MET A 126 -34.44 -2.58 40.53
CA MET A 126 -35.68 -3.19 40.04
C MET A 126 -36.23 -2.50 38.77
N ILE A 127 -36.13 -1.17 38.67
CA ILE A 127 -36.50 -0.42 37.46
C ILE A 127 -35.55 -0.75 36.29
N VAL A 128 -34.24 -0.82 36.55
CA VAL A 128 -33.22 -1.21 35.55
C VAL A 128 -33.44 -2.65 35.08
N ALA A 129 -33.75 -3.59 35.97
CA ALA A 129 -34.02 -4.99 35.63
C ALA A 129 -35.26 -5.18 34.73
N LEU A 130 -36.21 -4.25 34.75
CA LEU A 130 -37.35 -4.20 33.83
C LEU A 130 -36.99 -3.60 32.46
N ARG A 131 -36.00 -2.70 32.38
CA ARG A 131 -35.56 -2.03 31.14
C ARG A 131 -34.03 -1.82 31.07
N PRO A 132 -33.22 -2.89 30.96
CA PRO A 132 -31.76 -2.78 31.07
C PRO A 132 -31.12 -2.00 29.91
N GLU A 133 -31.70 -2.06 28.71
CA GLU A 133 -31.23 -1.30 27.53
C GLU A 133 -31.55 0.20 27.60
N GLY A 134 -32.34 0.65 28.58
CA GLY A 134 -32.86 2.02 28.63
C GLY A 134 -32.29 2.91 29.73
N ILE A 135 -31.53 2.34 30.67
CA ILE A 135 -31.06 3.04 31.87
C ILE A 135 -29.65 2.55 32.23
N ASN A 136 -28.70 3.47 32.37
CA ASN A 136 -27.39 3.23 32.97
C ASN A 136 -27.44 3.60 34.46
N PHE A 137 -26.99 2.70 35.33
CA PHE A 137 -26.91 2.90 36.77
C PHE A 137 -25.66 2.21 37.32
N THR A 138 -24.54 2.94 37.39
CA THR A 138 -23.19 2.40 37.62
C THR A 138 -22.30 3.39 38.39
N TYR A 139 -21.26 2.89 39.06
CA TYR A 139 -20.24 3.75 39.68
C TYR A 139 -19.26 4.29 38.61
N VAL A 140 -18.96 5.58 38.68
CA VAL A 140 -18.06 6.29 37.75
C VAL A 140 -17.14 7.22 38.54
N ASP A 141 -15.91 7.43 38.06
CA ASP A 141 -14.95 8.36 38.66
C ASP A 141 -15.45 9.81 38.57
N GLU A 142 -15.50 10.52 39.70
CA GLU A 142 -15.93 11.92 39.79
C GLU A 142 -15.17 12.85 38.81
N LEU A 143 -13.89 12.57 38.53
CA LEU A 143 -13.06 13.37 37.61
C LEU A 143 -13.52 13.26 36.15
N MET A 144 -14.08 12.12 35.72
CA MET A 144 -14.60 11.99 34.36
C MET A 144 -15.83 12.89 34.15
N LEU A 145 -16.73 12.96 35.14
CA LEU A 145 -17.92 13.81 35.09
C LEU A 145 -17.58 15.32 35.08
N GLN A 146 -16.51 15.71 35.79
CA GLN A 146 -16.04 17.10 35.80
C GLN A 146 -15.44 17.53 34.44
N LEU A 147 -14.71 16.64 33.77
CA LEU A 147 -14.15 16.91 32.43
C LEU A 147 -15.25 17.12 31.37
N GLU A 148 -16.35 16.38 31.44
CA GLU A 148 -17.50 16.58 30.54
C GLU A 148 -18.24 17.90 30.79
N ALA A 149 -18.33 18.35 32.06
CA ALA A 149 -18.91 19.63 32.41
C ALA A 149 -18.06 20.80 31.84
N HIS A 150 -16.75 20.83 32.13
CA HIS A 150 -15.85 21.89 31.65
C HIS A 150 -15.58 21.84 30.15
N GLY A 151 -15.73 20.68 29.50
CA GLY A 151 -15.69 20.55 28.04
C GLY A 151 -16.71 21.44 27.33
N SER A 152 -17.82 21.80 28.00
CA SER A 152 -18.85 22.69 27.46
C SER A 152 -18.53 24.19 27.54
N GLU A 153 -17.61 24.62 28.42
CA GLU A 153 -17.26 26.03 28.63
C GLU A 153 -16.26 26.56 27.57
N ARG A 154 -15.39 25.68 27.04
CA ARG A 154 -14.42 26.04 25.99
C ARG A 154 -15.07 26.53 24.69
N ASP A 155 -16.35 26.20 24.46
CA ASP A 155 -17.11 26.57 23.25
C ASP A 155 -17.73 27.99 23.31
N GLU A 156 -17.75 28.64 24.48
CA GLU A 156 -18.17 30.06 24.64
C GLU A 156 -16.99 31.03 24.66
N THR A 157 -15.81 30.62 25.15
CA THR A 157 -14.61 31.49 25.26
C THR A 157 -14.01 31.92 23.91
N PHE A 158 -14.29 31.22 22.81
CA PHE A 158 -13.78 31.59 21.47
C PHE A 158 -14.58 32.66 20.70
N LYS A 159 -15.58 33.31 21.33
CA LYS A 159 -16.51 34.24 20.64
C LYS A 159 -16.27 35.75 20.87
N ALA A 160 -15.25 36.16 21.62
CA ALA A 160 -15.01 37.57 21.91
C ALA A 160 -13.56 38.03 21.65
N SER A 161 -13.24 38.35 20.39
CA SER A 161 -12.39 39.52 20.02
C SER A 161 -12.11 39.57 18.51
N ARG A 162 -12.68 40.58 17.84
CA ARG A 162 -12.13 41.17 16.60
C ARG A 162 -12.53 42.64 16.53
N LEU A 163 -11.64 43.53 16.98
CA LEU A 163 -11.33 44.87 16.43
C LEU A 163 -10.73 45.81 17.50
N SER A 164 -9.40 45.86 17.63
CA SER A 164 -8.59 47.10 17.58
C SER A 164 -7.10 46.78 17.82
N ARG A 165 -6.20 47.69 17.40
CA ARG A 165 -4.74 47.64 17.61
C ARG A 165 -4.33 48.50 18.81
N SER A 166 -3.51 47.97 19.71
CA SER A 166 -2.41 48.69 20.37
C SER A 166 -1.52 47.73 21.18
N GLN A 167 -0.37 48.22 21.67
CA GLN A 167 0.70 47.46 22.31
C GLN A 167 0.48 47.25 23.84
N THR A 168 1.47 46.62 24.47
CA THR A 168 1.79 46.51 25.93
C THR A 168 1.12 45.41 26.79
N PHE A 169 1.98 44.73 27.56
CA PHE A 169 1.70 44.01 28.82
C PHE A 169 1.74 45.01 30.00
N PRO A 170 1.48 44.58 31.25
CA PRO A 170 0.28 43.95 31.82
C PRO A 170 -0.33 44.88 32.91
N HIS A 171 -1.32 44.44 33.71
CA HIS A 171 -1.29 44.52 35.20
C HIS A 171 -2.57 43.98 35.88
N ASP A 172 -2.40 43.74 37.18
CA ASP A 172 -3.27 43.13 38.19
C ASP A 172 -4.27 44.14 38.85
N SER A 173 -5.07 43.65 39.81
CA SER A 173 -5.80 44.35 40.90
C SER A 173 -7.32 44.61 40.79
N SER A 174 -8.09 43.65 41.32
CA SER A 174 -8.93 43.76 42.54
C SER A 174 -9.92 44.93 42.78
N ILE A 175 -11.22 44.59 42.84
CA ILE A 175 -12.20 45.02 43.87
C ILE A 175 -13.16 43.82 44.10
N GLY A 176 -13.03 43.02 45.17
CA GLY A 176 -13.76 43.13 46.46
C GLY A 176 -15.05 42.26 46.42
N GLY A 177 -15.18 41.11 47.11
CA GLY A 177 -15.16 40.89 48.59
C GLY A 177 -16.63 40.72 49.05
N LEU A 178 -17.12 39.71 49.77
CA LEU A 178 -16.67 38.86 50.90
C LEU A 178 -17.36 37.46 50.78
N THR A 179 -17.09 36.37 51.52
CA THR A 179 -15.98 35.80 52.35
C THR A 179 -16.40 34.36 52.69
N GLY A 180 -15.47 33.39 52.72
CA GLY A 180 -15.81 32.02 53.13
C GLY A 180 -14.67 31.01 52.95
N GLN A 181 -13.67 31.12 53.83
CA GLN A 181 -12.49 30.24 54.02
C GLN A 181 -12.47 28.87 53.30
N GLU A 182 -11.44 28.66 52.48
CA GLU A 182 -10.49 27.54 52.67
C GLU A 182 -9.14 27.87 52.00
N SER A 183 -8.05 27.31 52.52
CA SER A 183 -6.67 27.76 52.21
C SER A 183 -6.10 27.09 50.97
N LEU A 184 -5.33 27.85 50.18
CA LEU A 184 -4.33 27.28 49.27
C LEU A 184 -3.28 26.49 50.08
N GLY A 185 -2.86 25.34 49.55
CA GLY A 185 -1.78 24.50 50.07
C GLY A 185 -0.69 24.29 49.02
N ASP A 186 0.53 24.00 49.49
CA ASP A 186 1.76 24.03 48.68
C ASP A 186 1.87 22.95 47.57
N PRO A 187 2.62 23.22 46.47
CA PRO A 187 2.78 22.29 45.34
C PRO A 187 3.72 21.08 45.58
N LEU A 188 4.05 20.75 46.83
CA LEU A 188 5.11 19.78 47.19
C LEU A 188 4.61 18.62 48.08
N SER A 189 3.36 18.16 47.89
CA SER A 189 2.81 17.01 48.62
C SER A 189 1.80 16.18 47.79
N LEU A 190 2.28 15.54 46.71
CA LEU A 190 1.48 14.58 45.92
C LEU A 190 2.16 13.20 45.73
N GLU A 191 2.81 12.71 46.78
CA GLU A 191 3.06 11.27 46.98
C GLU A 191 2.39 10.77 48.27
N ALA A 192 1.05 10.69 48.26
CA ALA A 192 0.28 9.88 49.22
C ALA A 192 -1.20 9.76 48.78
N GLY A 193 -1.56 8.61 48.19
CA GLY A 193 -2.92 8.04 48.21
C GLY A 193 -4.14 8.96 48.10
N GLN A 194 -4.31 9.70 47.00
CA GLN A 194 -5.64 10.19 46.63
C GLN A 194 -6.52 8.98 46.25
N ARG A 195 -7.43 8.61 47.17
CA ARG A 195 -8.49 7.63 46.89
C ARG A 195 -9.34 8.14 45.73
N ARG A 196 -9.48 7.35 44.65
CA ARG A 196 -10.49 7.61 43.61
C ARG A 196 -11.86 7.69 44.26
N ARG A 197 -12.56 8.80 44.05
CA ARG A 197 -13.91 8.99 44.56
C ARG A 197 -14.90 8.55 43.49
N GLU A 198 -15.31 7.29 43.58
CA GLU A 198 -16.38 6.75 42.75
C GLU A 198 -17.72 7.32 43.21
N VAL A 199 -18.48 7.89 42.28
CA VAL A 199 -19.84 8.40 42.52
C VAL A 199 -20.83 7.57 41.72
N LEU A 200 -22.00 7.30 42.29
CA LEU A 200 -23.04 6.54 41.62
C LEU A 200 -23.72 7.42 40.56
N PHE A 201 -23.66 7.00 39.30
CA PHE A 201 -24.17 7.73 38.14
C PHE A 201 -25.49 7.14 37.63
N PHE A 202 -26.42 7.98 37.21
CA PHE A 202 -27.72 7.56 36.66
C PHE A 202 -28.04 8.31 35.36
N GLU A 203 -28.36 7.58 34.29
CA GLU A 203 -28.70 8.13 32.98
C GLU A 203 -29.76 7.31 32.23
N PHE A 204 -30.67 7.98 31.49
CA PHE A 204 -31.56 7.31 30.53
C PHE A 204 -30.94 7.26 29.12
N ILE A 205 -30.70 6.05 28.61
CA ILE A 205 -30.05 5.77 27.32
C ILE A 205 -31.06 5.92 26.15
N ASP A 206 -31.68 7.09 26.01
CA ASP A 206 -32.69 7.38 24.99
C ASP A 206 -32.19 8.33 23.88
N GLY A 207 -30.87 8.53 23.79
CA GLY A 207 -30.20 9.39 22.82
C GLY A 207 -29.86 10.79 23.37
N ASP A 208 -28.67 11.29 23.00
CA ASP A 208 -28.13 12.55 23.49
C ASP A 208 -29.06 13.74 23.15
N LEU A 209 -29.58 14.39 24.20
CA LEU A 209 -30.47 15.55 24.10
C LEU A 209 -29.80 16.71 23.33
N LYS A 210 -28.49 16.72 23.14
CA LYS A 210 -27.74 17.86 22.61
C LYS A 210 -27.86 18.10 21.09
N ARG A 211 -28.29 17.12 20.25
CA ARG A 211 -28.34 17.33 18.77
C ARG A 211 -29.48 16.62 18.03
N GLN A 212 -30.55 17.37 17.72
CA GLN A 212 -31.43 17.12 16.57
C GLN A 212 -31.64 18.42 15.78
N VAL A 213 -31.62 18.34 14.45
CA VAL A 213 -31.89 19.47 13.54
C VAL A 213 -33.22 19.19 12.84
N GLN A 214 -34.13 20.16 12.85
CA GLN A 214 -35.43 20.06 12.17
C GLN A 214 -35.31 20.50 10.72
N ASP A 215 -36.01 19.81 9.81
CA ASP A 215 -36.12 20.26 8.41
C ASP A 215 -37.04 21.50 8.33
N LYS A 216 -36.54 22.57 7.69
CA LYS A 216 -37.24 23.85 7.54
C LYS A 216 -38.55 23.78 6.74
N LYS A 217 -38.81 22.70 6.00
CA LYS A 217 -40.04 22.54 5.21
C LYS A 217 -41.11 21.67 5.85
N THR A 218 -40.73 20.67 6.66
CA THR A 218 -41.66 19.67 7.22
C THR A 218 -41.77 19.70 8.73
N GLY A 219 -40.79 20.27 9.45
CA GLY A 219 -40.80 20.37 10.91
C GLY A 219 -40.52 19.07 11.66
N GLU A 220 -40.30 17.96 10.96
CA GLU A 220 -39.93 16.66 11.55
C GLU A 220 -38.41 16.55 11.78
N ALA A 221 -38.02 15.63 12.66
CA ALA A 221 -36.63 15.41 13.05
C ALA A 221 -35.94 14.42 12.10
N VAL A 222 -34.86 14.87 11.45
CA VAL A 222 -34.09 14.08 10.47
C VAL A 222 -32.70 13.76 11.03
N LYS A 223 -32.18 12.54 10.80
CA LYS A 223 -30.78 12.22 11.12
C LYS A 223 -29.83 13.07 10.25
N PRO A 224 -28.72 13.60 10.79
CA PRO A 224 -27.94 14.65 10.13
C PRO A 224 -27.10 14.11 8.97
N SER A 225 -27.70 14.00 7.77
CA SER A 225 -26.97 13.76 6.53
C SER A 225 -26.56 15.08 5.86
N ARG A 226 -25.24 15.31 5.79
CA ARG A 226 -24.50 16.34 5.01
C ARG A 226 -24.20 17.68 5.73
N LYS A 227 -23.05 18.27 5.36
CA LYS A 227 -22.34 19.37 6.04
C LYS A 227 -23.06 20.72 5.91
N LEU A 228 -23.25 21.42 7.04
CA LEU A 228 -23.68 22.82 7.10
C LEU A 228 -22.49 23.72 7.49
N ARG A 229 -21.99 24.52 6.55
CA ARG A 229 -21.24 25.76 6.84
C ARG A 229 -22.29 26.87 7.01
N ASP A 230 -22.09 27.74 8.00
CA ASP A 230 -22.75 29.04 8.17
C ASP A 230 -24.25 29.11 8.53
N GLU A 231 -24.71 28.29 9.48
CA GLU A 231 -25.86 28.66 10.32
C GLU A 231 -25.45 28.84 11.79
N LYS A 232 -25.91 29.91 12.44
CA LYS A 232 -25.61 30.22 13.85
C LYS A 232 -26.21 29.15 14.76
N LEU A 233 -25.36 28.27 15.29
CA LEU A 233 -25.70 27.30 16.34
C LEU A 233 -26.26 28.01 17.58
N LYS A 234 -27.59 28.09 17.68
CA LYS A 234 -28.30 28.14 18.96
C LYS A 234 -28.45 26.70 19.44
N MET A 235 -28.08 26.43 20.69
CA MET A 235 -28.45 25.17 21.33
C MET A 235 -29.97 25.02 21.29
N PRO A 236 -30.52 23.84 20.93
CA PRO A 236 -31.96 23.62 20.98
C PRO A 236 -32.39 23.55 22.44
N ILE A 237 -33.00 24.64 22.93
CA ILE A 237 -33.81 24.59 24.15
C ILE A 237 -35.09 23.84 23.74
N TYR A 238 -35.25 22.59 24.21
CA TYR A 238 -36.49 21.85 23.97
C TYR A 238 -37.68 22.67 24.45
N GLY A 239 -38.70 22.80 23.60
CA GLY A 239 -39.96 23.39 24.03
C GLY A 239 -40.61 22.51 25.10
N GLN A 240 -41.29 23.11 26.08
CA GLN A 240 -41.98 22.39 27.16
C GLN A 240 -42.85 21.21 26.66
N LYS A 241 -43.48 21.35 25.49
CA LYS A 241 -44.26 20.29 24.83
C LYS A 241 -43.42 19.06 24.42
N GLN A 242 -42.20 19.26 23.91
CA GLN A 242 -41.31 18.17 23.49
C GLN A 242 -40.76 17.41 24.70
N MET A 243 -40.45 18.11 25.79
CA MET A 243 -40.05 17.47 27.05
C MET A 243 -41.18 16.60 27.61
N MET A 244 -42.42 17.10 27.62
CA MET A 244 -43.58 16.32 28.07
C MET A 244 -43.80 15.07 27.21
N GLN A 245 -43.71 15.18 25.88
CA GLN A 245 -43.80 14.03 24.97
C GLN A 245 -42.70 12.98 25.22
N LEU A 246 -41.47 13.41 25.53
CA LEU A 246 -40.35 12.52 25.84
C LEU A 246 -40.55 11.79 27.18
N ILE A 247 -41.01 12.50 28.20
CA ILE A 247 -41.38 11.94 29.51
C ILE A 247 -42.52 10.93 29.34
N GLU A 248 -43.57 11.27 28.60
CA GLU A 248 -44.73 10.41 28.33
C GLU A 248 -44.33 9.15 27.56
N ARG A 249 -43.50 9.26 26.53
CA ARG A 249 -42.97 8.12 25.76
C ARG A 249 -42.16 7.15 26.61
N ARG A 250 -41.32 7.66 27.52
CA ARG A 250 -40.58 6.84 28.51
C ARG A 250 -41.53 6.12 29.47
N ASN A 251 -42.55 6.82 29.96
CA ASN A 251 -43.56 6.24 30.86
C ASN A 251 -44.42 5.16 30.19
N SER A 252 -44.75 5.32 28.90
CA SER A 252 -45.40 4.28 28.09
C SER A 252 -44.50 3.04 28.00
N ARG A 253 -43.27 3.19 27.53
CA ARG A 253 -42.30 2.08 27.39
C ARG A 253 -42.08 1.30 28.69
N PHE A 254 -42.06 1.98 29.83
CA PHE A 254 -41.95 1.32 31.14
C PHE A 254 -43.23 0.54 31.51
N THR A 255 -44.40 1.07 31.16
CA THR A 255 -45.70 0.39 31.31
C THR A 255 -45.78 -0.86 30.42
N ASP A 256 -45.32 -0.75 29.18
CA ASP A 256 -45.25 -1.87 28.23
C ASP A 256 -44.28 -2.96 28.71
N ALA A 257 -43.13 -2.57 29.28
CA ALA A 257 -42.16 -3.49 29.86
C ALA A 257 -42.71 -4.24 31.09
N ILE A 258 -43.45 -3.56 32.00
CA ILE A 258 -44.14 -4.21 33.11
C ILE A 258 -45.17 -5.22 32.60
N ASN A 259 -46.02 -4.82 31.64
CA ASN A 259 -47.03 -5.73 31.08
C ASN A 259 -46.39 -6.96 30.42
N THR A 260 -45.32 -6.77 29.64
CA THR A 260 -44.56 -7.87 29.02
C THR A 260 -43.94 -8.81 30.07
N PHE A 261 -43.39 -8.25 31.15
CA PHE A 261 -42.82 -9.03 32.25
C PHE A 261 -43.89 -9.82 33.03
N LEU A 262 -45.05 -9.23 33.30
CA LEU A 262 -46.17 -9.90 33.97
C LEU A 262 -46.77 -11.01 33.11
N ILE A 263 -46.92 -10.79 31.80
CA ILE A 263 -47.36 -11.82 30.84
C ILE A 263 -46.38 -13.00 30.86
N LYS A 264 -45.06 -12.73 30.82
CA LYS A 264 -44.03 -13.78 30.88
C LYS A 264 -44.06 -14.57 32.19
N CYS A 265 -44.19 -13.88 33.34
CA CYS A 265 -44.30 -14.56 34.64
C CYS A 265 -45.57 -15.42 34.72
N SER A 266 -46.67 -14.97 34.11
CA SER A 266 -47.93 -15.73 34.01
C SER A 266 -47.77 -17.00 33.16
N SER A 267 -47.13 -16.90 31.98
CA SER A 267 -46.89 -18.08 31.13
C SER A 267 -45.93 -19.10 31.76
N GLU A 268 -44.96 -18.63 32.55
CA GLU A 268 -43.96 -19.48 33.23
C GLU A 268 -44.39 -19.94 34.64
N LYS A 269 -45.58 -19.53 35.12
CA LYS A 269 -46.10 -19.77 36.49
C LYS A 269 -45.15 -19.31 37.61
N LEU A 270 -44.37 -18.26 37.37
CA LEU A 270 -43.43 -17.70 38.34
C LEU A 270 -44.08 -16.57 39.14
N HIS A 271 -43.79 -16.48 40.44
CA HIS A 271 -44.30 -15.39 41.28
C HIS A 271 -43.59 -14.06 40.88
N PRO A 272 -44.32 -13.03 40.40
CA PRO A 272 -43.67 -11.90 39.71
C PRO A 272 -42.72 -11.08 40.59
N GLU A 273 -43.07 -10.88 41.86
CA GLU A 273 -42.29 -10.01 42.77
C GLU A 273 -40.95 -10.64 43.20
N SER A 274 -40.91 -11.95 43.40
CA SER A 274 -39.67 -12.66 43.75
C SER A 274 -38.75 -12.79 42.54
N THR A 275 -39.33 -13.03 41.36
CA THR A 275 -38.59 -13.08 40.09
C THR A 275 -37.96 -11.73 39.76
N LEU A 276 -38.68 -10.63 39.99
CA LEU A 276 -38.14 -9.27 39.79
C LEU A 276 -37.02 -8.96 40.79
N LYS A 277 -37.21 -9.26 42.08
CA LYS A 277 -36.16 -9.06 43.11
C LYS A 277 -34.90 -9.87 42.82
N GLN A 278 -35.05 -11.13 42.38
CA GLN A 278 -33.91 -11.96 41.97
C GLN A 278 -33.19 -11.36 40.75
N ARG A 279 -33.93 -10.89 39.73
CA ARG A 279 -33.32 -10.25 38.55
C ARG A 279 -32.62 -8.94 38.89
N ALA A 280 -33.15 -8.16 39.83
CA ALA A 280 -32.57 -6.90 40.28
C ALA A 280 -31.22 -7.06 40.98
N GLN A 281 -30.94 -8.19 41.63
CA GLN A 281 -29.64 -8.45 42.27
C GLN A 281 -28.45 -8.40 41.30
N THR A 282 -28.67 -8.71 40.02
CA THR A 282 -27.64 -8.63 38.96
C THR A 282 -27.37 -7.18 38.51
N PHE A 283 -28.30 -6.26 38.77
CA PHE A 283 -28.22 -4.84 38.38
C PHE A 283 -28.01 -3.90 39.59
N LEU A 284 -27.73 -4.45 40.77
CA LEU A 284 -27.30 -3.66 41.92
C LEU A 284 -25.85 -3.20 41.71
N PRO A 285 -25.59 -1.88 41.65
CA PRO A 285 -24.25 -1.36 41.45
C PRO A 285 -23.40 -1.70 42.68
N ARG A 286 -22.23 -2.29 42.44
CA ARG A 286 -21.22 -2.53 43.50
C ARG A 286 -20.07 -1.54 43.28
N PRO A 287 -19.61 -0.83 44.33
CA PRO A 287 -18.38 -0.05 44.22
C PRO A 287 -17.20 -1.01 43.96
N SER A 288 -16.16 -0.52 43.30
CA SER A 288 -15.00 -1.34 42.96
C SER A 288 -14.36 -1.89 44.24
N ALA A 289 -14.43 -3.21 44.44
CA ALA A 289 -13.85 -3.83 45.62
C ALA A 289 -12.32 -3.72 45.56
N CYS A 290 -11.71 -3.10 46.57
CA CYS A 290 -10.29 -3.30 46.85
C CYS A 290 -10.11 -4.73 47.35
N GLU A 291 -9.75 -5.65 46.45
CA GLU A 291 -9.24 -6.95 46.88
C GLU A 291 -7.90 -6.73 47.62
N PRO A 292 -7.70 -7.35 48.80
CA PRO A 292 -6.37 -7.41 49.39
C PRO A 292 -5.49 -8.26 48.48
N VAL A 293 -4.24 -7.82 48.28
CA VAL A 293 -3.28 -8.46 47.36
C VAL A 293 -3.02 -9.93 47.75
N SER A 294 -3.79 -10.85 47.18
CA SER A 294 -3.42 -12.25 47.04
C SER A 294 -2.45 -12.35 45.88
N ALA A 295 -1.31 -13.00 46.12
CA ALA A 295 -0.23 -13.12 45.14
C ALA A 295 -0.66 -13.94 43.91
N GLU A 296 -1.09 -13.25 42.86
CA GLU A 296 -1.07 -13.78 41.49
C GLU A 296 0.39 -13.80 40.97
N PRO A 297 0.75 -14.73 40.08
CA PRO A 297 2.12 -14.86 39.60
C PRO A 297 2.55 -13.63 38.81
N GLU A 298 3.82 -13.23 38.94
CA GLU A 298 4.42 -12.05 38.27
C GLU A 298 4.40 -12.17 36.73
N SER A 299 3.28 -11.84 36.09
CA SER A 299 3.17 -11.76 34.64
C SER A 299 3.18 -10.30 34.17
N GLY A 300 4.33 -9.82 33.70
CA GLY A 300 4.37 -8.68 32.78
C GLY A 300 4.69 -7.31 33.35
N VAL A 301 5.54 -7.20 34.39
CA VAL A 301 6.31 -5.95 34.58
C VAL A 301 7.15 -5.75 33.33
N MET A 302 6.88 -4.71 32.54
CA MET A 302 7.71 -4.39 31.37
C MET A 302 9.14 -4.08 31.85
N PRO A 303 10.19 -4.65 31.23
CA PRO A 303 11.56 -4.46 31.69
C PRO A 303 11.92 -2.98 31.84
N VAL A 304 12.57 -2.62 32.96
CA VAL A 304 13.04 -1.25 33.22
C VAL A 304 14.09 -0.83 32.19
N ASP A 305 14.95 -1.76 31.80
CA ASP A 305 15.92 -1.67 30.70
C ASP A 305 15.67 -2.78 29.67
N ILE A 306 15.97 -2.52 28.40
CA ILE A 306 15.95 -3.56 27.36
C ILE A 306 17.05 -4.60 27.69
N PRO A 307 16.71 -5.90 27.81
CA PRO A 307 17.70 -6.91 28.19
C PRO A 307 18.75 -7.08 27.09
N LYS A 308 20.04 -7.09 27.49
CA LYS A 308 21.18 -7.30 26.57
C LYS A 308 21.23 -8.71 26.00
N GLU A 309 20.74 -9.68 26.76
CA GLU A 309 20.57 -11.08 26.33
C GLU A 309 19.07 -11.41 26.38
N ARG A 310 18.52 -11.80 25.24
CA ARG A 310 17.11 -12.17 25.11
C ARG A 310 16.86 -13.62 25.52
N LYS A 311 15.63 -13.91 25.94
CA LYS A 311 15.10 -15.28 26.07
C LYS A 311 15.03 -15.99 24.71
N SER A 312 14.75 -17.28 24.73
CA SER A 312 14.53 -18.04 23.50
C SER A 312 13.24 -17.60 22.80
N ILE A 313 13.20 -17.67 21.47
CA ILE A 313 12.02 -17.36 20.66
C ILE A 313 10.76 -18.14 21.10
N PRO A 314 10.81 -19.45 21.43
CA PRO A 314 9.65 -20.18 21.94
C PRO A 314 9.07 -19.57 23.23
N GLU A 315 9.91 -19.18 24.18
CA GLU A 315 9.49 -18.54 25.43
C GLU A 315 8.86 -17.16 25.17
N ILE A 316 9.47 -16.37 24.28
CA ILE A 316 8.93 -15.06 23.87
C ILE A 316 7.56 -15.22 23.21
N ILE A 317 7.32 -16.28 22.42
CA ILE A 317 6.01 -16.57 21.82
C ILE A 317 4.99 -16.98 22.89
N LEU A 318 5.39 -17.73 23.91
CA LEU A 318 4.52 -18.05 25.05
C LEU A 318 4.16 -16.78 25.85
N GLU A 319 5.12 -15.88 26.09
CA GLU A 319 4.84 -14.58 26.71
C GLU A 319 3.92 -13.69 25.86
N LEU A 320 4.04 -13.73 24.52
CA LEU A 320 3.11 -13.02 23.63
C LEU A 320 1.70 -13.63 23.70
N LYS A 321 1.57 -14.96 23.72
CA LYS A 321 0.28 -15.66 23.88
C LYS A 321 -0.35 -15.43 25.26
N ALA A 322 0.45 -15.16 26.29
CA ALA A 322 -0.01 -14.79 27.63
C ALA A 322 -0.34 -13.30 27.80
N SER A 323 -0.09 -12.46 26.79
CA SER A 323 -0.33 -11.02 26.90
C SER A 323 -1.82 -10.66 26.80
N PRO A 324 -2.32 -9.63 27.53
CA PRO A 324 -3.76 -9.34 27.63
C PRO A 324 -4.39 -8.83 26.32
N TRP A 325 -3.58 -8.47 25.33
CA TRP A 325 -4.04 -8.07 23.99
C TRP A 325 -4.04 -9.25 22.99
N TYR A 326 -3.55 -10.43 23.39
CA TYR A 326 -3.65 -11.64 22.58
C TYR A 326 -5.04 -12.27 22.73
N THR A 327 -5.75 -12.38 21.61
CA THR A 327 -7.12 -12.90 21.48
C THR A 327 -7.20 -14.02 20.42
N GLY A 328 -6.07 -14.70 20.16
CA GLY A 328 -5.99 -15.75 19.15
C GLY A 328 -5.58 -15.27 17.75
N GLN A 329 -4.76 -14.23 17.65
CA GLN A 329 -4.29 -13.69 16.35
C GLN A 329 -3.44 -14.67 15.54
N ILE A 330 -2.73 -15.62 16.18
CA ILE A 330 -2.00 -16.67 15.45
C ILE A 330 -3.04 -17.66 14.91
N VAL A 331 -3.16 -17.74 13.59
CA VAL A 331 -4.21 -18.57 12.95
C VAL A 331 -3.95 -20.07 13.17
N PRO A 332 -5.02 -20.91 13.16
CA PRO A 332 -4.86 -22.36 13.11
C PRO A 332 -3.92 -22.78 11.98
N ASP A 333 -3.03 -23.73 12.25
CA ASP A 333 -1.97 -24.23 11.34
C ASP A 333 -0.96 -23.17 10.84
N GLY A 334 -1.12 -21.90 11.24
CA GLY A 334 -0.23 -20.78 10.92
C GLY A 334 1.05 -20.70 11.76
N HIS A 335 1.25 -21.60 12.72
CA HIS A 335 2.47 -21.72 13.50
C HIS A 335 3.28 -22.92 12.99
N ARG A 336 4.34 -22.66 12.22
CA ARG A 336 5.28 -23.68 11.74
C ARG A 336 6.64 -23.55 12.43
N VAL A 337 7.21 -24.69 12.78
CA VAL A 337 8.55 -24.80 13.39
C VAL A 337 9.43 -25.61 12.45
N PHE A 338 10.66 -25.12 12.23
CA PHE A 338 11.72 -25.83 11.54
C PHE A 338 12.81 -26.16 12.56
N GLU A 339 13.13 -27.44 12.68
CA GLU A 339 14.13 -27.94 13.61
C GLU A 339 15.55 -27.45 13.26
N PRO A 340 16.46 -27.34 14.25
CA PRO A 340 17.85 -26.98 13.99
C PRO A 340 18.56 -28.07 13.17
N GLN A 341 19.56 -27.65 12.40
CA GLN A 341 20.41 -28.52 11.58
C GLN A 341 21.87 -28.33 11.97
N GLU A 342 22.60 -29.42 12.15
CA GLU A 342 24.05 -29.39 12.40
C GLU A 342 24.85 -29.12 11.11
N ALA A 343 26.12 -28.74 11.27
CA ALA A 343 27.00 -28.43 10.15
C ALA A 343 27.48 -29.71 9.47
N VAL A 344 27.32 -29.81 8.15
CA VAL A 344 27.92 -30.86 7.33
C VAL A 344 29.18 -30.29 6.69
N LEU A 345 30.34 -30.82 7.10
CA LEU A 345 31.65 -30.35 6.66
C LEU A 345 32.12 -31.09 5.40
N GLY A 346 33.06 -30.48 4.66
CA GLY A 346 33.71 -31.09 3.50
C GLY A 346 35.16 -30.63 3.33
N GLU A 347 35.90 -31.36 2.51
CA GLU A 347 37.35 -31.18 2.31
C GLU A 347 37.68 -30.72 0.89
N LEU A 348 38.81 -30.03 0.74
CA LEU A 348 39.28 -29.56 -0.56
C LEU A 348 40.20 -30.59 -1.23
N ASP A 349 40.01 -30.81 -2.53
CA ASP A 349 40.85 -31.70 -3.35
C ASP A 349 42.24 -31.08 -3.64
N PHE A 350 42.50 -29.87 -3.13
CA PHE A 350 43.71 -29.08 -3.38
C PHE A 350 44.14 -28.30 -2.13
N LEU A 351 45.45 -28.05 -2.03
CA LEU A 351 46.03 -27.33 -0.90
C LEU A 351 45.94 -25.81 -1.11
N LEU A 352 45.51 -25.10 -0.06
CA LEU A 352 45.62 -23.65 0.07
C LEU A 352 47.00 -23.26 0.61
N SER A 353 47.45 -22.04 0.37
CA SER A 353 48.67 -21.52 1.00
C SER A 353 48.44 -21.28 2.50
N GLN A 354 49.49 -21.38 3.31
CA GLN A 354 49.39 -21.09 4.74
C GLN A 354 48.97 -19.64 5.00
N ASN A 355 49.40 -18.71 4.15
CA ASN A 355 48.96 -17.31 4.19
C ASN A 355 47.45 -17.19 4.04
N LEU A 356 46.88 -17.87 3.05
CA LEU A 356 45.44 -17.85 2.76
C LEU A 356 44.62 -18.51 3.86
N VAL A 357 45.09 -19.63 4.43
CA VAL A 357 44.48 -20.26 5.61
C VAL A 357 44.49 -19.28 6.80
N ASN A 358 45.63 -18.66 7.10
CA ASN A 358 45.77 -17.70 8.19
C ASN A 358 44.87 -16.46 7.97
N ALA A 359 44.77 -15.95 6.73
CA ALA A 359 43.95 -14.80 6.39
C ALA A 359 42.44 -15.11 6.53
N ILE A 360 41.99 -16.28 6.09
CA ILE A 360 40.61 -16.75 6.27
C ILE A 360 40.28 -16.91 7.76
N TYR A 361 41.19 -17.49 8.54
CA TYR A 361 41.04 -17.66 9.98
C TYR A 361 40.96 -16.29 10.70
N ASN A 362 41.90 -15.39 10.44
CA ASN A 362 41.94 -14.07 11.08
C ASN A 362 40.78 -13.15 10.65
N ALA A 363 40.37 -13.18 9.39
CA ALA A 363 39.29 -12.33 8.89
C ALA A 363 37.88 -12.86 9.22
N LYS A 364 37.69 -14.18 9.31
CA LYS A 364 36.35 -14.80 9.38
C LYS A 364 36.17 -15.88 10.44
N GLY A 365 37.23 -16.31 11.13
CA GLY A 365 37.18 -17.39 12.13
C GLY A 365 36.90 -18.78 11.54
N ILE A 366 37.14 -18.97 10.25
CA ILE A 366 36.79 -20.21 9.53
C ILE A 366 37.98 -21.18 9.62
N THR A 367 37.73 -22.37 10.17
CA THR A 367 38.71 -23.46 10.32
C THR A 367 38.46 -24.64 9.38
N CYS A 368 37.21 -24.80 8.91
CA CYS A 368 36.75 -25.87 8.04
C CYS A 368 35.68 -25.34 7.07
N PHE A 369 35.47 -26.03 5.95
CA PHE A 369 34.48 -25.66 4.95
C PHE A 369 33.22 -26.50 5.11
N TYR A 370 32.05 -25.92 4.82
CA TYR A 370 30.82 -26.70 4.65
C TYR A 370 30.90 -27.53 3.37
N ALA A 371 30.23 -28.68 3.33
CA ALA A 371 30.29 -29.61 2.20
C ALA A 371 29.99 -28.94 0.84
N HIS A 372 28.94 -28.10 0.78
CA HIS A 372 28.58 -27.36 -0.44
C HIS A 372 29.61 -26.29 -0.84
N GLN A 373 30.36 -25.74 0.12
CA GLN A 373 31.46 -24.82 -0.17
C GLN A 373 32.66 -25.58 -0.73
N ALA A 374 33.02 -26.70 -0.09
CA ALA A 374 34.14 -27.53 -0.49
C ALA A 374 33.97 -28.07 -1.92
N GLU A 375 32.80 -28.65 -2.23
CA GLU A 375 32.51 -29.10 -3.60
C GLU A 375 32.57 -27.95 -4.60
N ALA A 376 31.96 -26.79 -4.29
CA ALA A 376 31.98 -25.65 -5.21
C ALA A 376 33.40 -25.17 -5.52
N LEU A 377 34.28 -25.12 -4.51
CA LEU A 377 35.67 -24.73 -4.66
C LEU A 377 36.46 -25.75 -5.48
N ASN A 378 36.24 -27.06 -5.28
CA ASN A 378 36.88 -28.12 -6.08
C ASN A 378 36.43 -28.07 -7.55
N ARG A 379 35.14 -27.87 -7.82
CA ARG A 379 34.59 -27.69 -9.18
C ARG A 379 35.18 -26.46 -9.88
N LEU A 380 35.30 -25.33 -9.18
CA LEU A 380 35.93 -24.10 -9.71
C LEU A 380 37.43 -24.30 -9.98
N GLN A 381 38.15 -24.99 -9.10
CA GLN A 381 39.57 -25.31 -9.27
C GLN A 381 39.81 -26.22 -10.48
N ASN A 382 38.85 -27.09 -10.82
CA ASN A 382 38.85 -27.94 -12.02
C ASN A 382 38.45 -27.20 -13.32
N GLY A 383 38.22 -25.88 -13.28
CA GLY A 383 37.93 -25.06 -14.45
C GLY A 383 36.44 -24.96 -14.84
N GLN A 384 35.54 -25.61 -14.10
CA GLN A 384 34.11 -25.60 -14.41
C GLN A 384 33.45 -24.27 -14.03
N ASN A 385 32.29 -23.97 -14.63
CA ASN A 385 31.39 -22.91 -14.13
C ASN A 385 30.49 -23.49 -13.03
N VAL A 386 30.17 -22.70 -12.00
CA VAL A 386 29.42 -23.19 -10.84
C VAL A 386 28.23 -22.28 -10.50
N VAL A 387 27.08 -22.90 -10.27
CA VAL A 387 25.89 -22.26 -9.69
C VAL A 387 25.52 -22.91 -8.36
N VAL A 388 25.39 -22.09 -7.31
CA VAL A 388 25.08 -22.51 -5.95
C VAL A 388 23.70 -22.01 -5.55
N ALA A 389 22.79 -22.93 -5.22
CA ALA A 389 21.36 -22.69 -4.98
C ALA A 389 20.93 -23.03 -3.54
N THR A 390 21.70 -22.56 -2.56
CA THR A 390 21.52 -22.85 -1.12
C THR A 390 20.77 -21.75 -0.37
N SER A 391 20.47 -21.95 0.91
CA SER A 391 19.73 -20.98 1.73
C SER A 391 20.50 -19.67 1.95
N THR A 392 19.80 -18.63 2.40
CA THR A 392 20.44 -17.37 2.81
C THR A 392 21.37 -17.61 4.01
N SER A 393 22.51 -16.91 4.02
CA SER A 393 23.54 -17.03 5.07
C SER A 393 24.31 -18.36 5.17
N SER A 394 24.18 -19.29 4.21
CA SER A 394 24.98 -20.52 4.15
C SER A 394 26.47 -20.36 3.80
N GLY A 395 27.03 -19.15 3.97
CA GLY A 395 28.42 -18.85 3.65
C GLY A 395 28.75 -18.79 2.14
N LYS A 396 27.75 -18.61 1.27
CA LYS A 396 27.92 -18.54 -0.20
C LYS A 396 29.07 -17.64 -0.67
N SER A 397 29.26 -16.48 -0.04
CA SER A 397 30.30 -15.52 -0.46
C SER A 397 31.73 -16.05 -0.45
N LEU A 398 32.03 -17.05 0.39
CA LEU A 398 33.36 -17.65 0.43
C LEU A 398 33.69 -18.41 -0.87
N ILE A 399 32.68 -19.00 -1.51
CA ILE A 399 32.80 -19.82 -2.72
C ILE A 399 33.36 -19.01 -3.89
N TYR A 400 32.94 -17.74 -4.03
CA TYR A 400 33.44 -16.86 -5.09
C TYR A 400 34.62 -15.98 -4.65
N GLN A 401 34.76 -15.66 -3.37
CA GLN A 401 35.89 -14.86 -2.86
C GLN A 401 37.20 -15.65 -2.89
N LEU A 402 37.18 -16.91 -2.40
CA LEU A 402 38.40 -17.69 -2.21
C LEU A 402 39.16 -18.02 -3.52
N PRO A 403 38.51 -18.44 -4.63
CA PRO A 403 39.21 -18.69 -5.90
C PRO A 403 39.85 -17.44 -6.49
N VAL A 404 39.26 -16.26 -6.25
CA VAL A 404 39.82 -14.97 -6.67
C VAL A 404 41.08 -14.64 -5.87
N VAL A 405 41.07 -14.81 -4.54
CA VAL A 405 42.27 -14.59 -3.71
C VAL A 405 43.38 -15.57 -4.09
N HIS A 406 43.04 -16.86 -4.24
CA HIS A 406 43.97 -17.92 -4.61
C HIS A 406 44.62 -17.70 -5.99
N ALA A 407 43.85 -17.21 -6.97
CA ALA A 407 44.38 -16.89 -8.30
C ALA A 407 45.20 -15.59 -8.32
N LEU A 408 44.87 -14.60 -7.49
CA LEU A 408 45.68 -13.38 -7.34
C LEU A 408 47.02 -13.66 -6.66
N GLU A 409 47.06 -14.54 -5.65
CA GLU A 409 48.30 -14.98 -5.00
C GLU A 409 49.22 -15.73 -5.99
N LYS A 410 48.65 -16.62 -6.82
CA LYS A 410 49.41 -17.34 -7.86
C LYS A 410 49.82 -16.45 -9.04
N GLN A 411 48.98 -15.49 -9.42
CA GLN A 411 49.17 -14.65 -10.60
C GLN A 411 48.58 -13.24 -10.36
N GLY A 412 49.43 -12.31 -9.92
CA GLY A 412 49.05 -10.93 -9.60
C GLY A 412 48.55 -10.06 -10.77
N SER A 413 48.53 -10.59 -12.01
CA SER A 413 47.86 -9.95 -13.16
C SER A 413 46.37 -10.29 -13.25
N THR A 414 45.90 -11.34 -12.58
CA THR A 414 44.51 -11.81 -12.61
C THR A 414 43.53 -10.67 -12.32
N ARG A 415 42.38 -10.67 -13.02
CA ARG A 415 41.25 -9.78 -12.76
C ARG A 415 39.98 -10.55 -12.44
N ALA A 416 39.13 -9.96 -11.60
CA ALA A 416 37.80 -10.49 -11.29
C ALA A 416 36.75 -9.37 -11.32
N MET A 417 35.59 -9.67 -11.90
CA MET A 417 34.43 -8.78 -11.96
C MET A 417 33.32 -9.38 -11.11
N TYR A 418 32.78 -8.59 -10.18
CA TYR A 418 31.67 -8.97 -9.34
C TYR A 418 30.46 -8.12 -9.71
N ILE A 419 29.35 -8.77 -10.06
CA ILE A 419 28.13 -8.14 -10.55
C ILE A 419 27.03 -8.43 -9.53
N PHE A 420 26.50 -7.36 -8.95
CA PHE A 420 25.49 -7.44 -7.89
C PHE A 420 24.21 -6.69 -8.29
N PRO A 421 23.03 -7.10 -7.79
CA PRO A 421 21.76 -6.43 -8.07
C PRO A 421 21.64 -5.08 -7.35
N THR A 422 22.31 -4.90 -6.21
CA THR A 422 22.23 -3.71 -5.35
C THR A 422 23.62 -3.16 -4.99
N LYS A 423 23.75 -1.82 -4.94
CA LYS A 423 25.02 -1.13 -4.60
C LYS A 423 25.47 -1.41 -3.17
N ALA A 424 24.53 -1.53 -2.23
CA ALA A 424 24.83 -1.77 -0.82
C ALA A 424 25.47 -3.15 -0.60
N LEU A 425 24.96 -4.19 -1.27
CA LEU A 425 25.58 -5.52 -1.29
C LEU A 425 27.00 -5.49 -1.90
N ALA A 426 27.20 -4.75 -2.98
CA ALA A 426 28.52 -4.58 -3.60
C ALA A 426 29.55 -3.95 -2.63
N GLN A 427 29.16 -2.95 -1.84
CA GLN A 427 30.03 -2.32 -0.83
C GLN A 427 30.32 -3.27 0.36
N ASP A 428 29.33 -4.02 0.82
CA ASP A 428 29.49 -5.04 1.88
C ASP A 428 30.48 -6.14 1.46
N GLN A 429 30.30 -6.70 0.27
CA GLN A 429 31.18 -7.75 -0.24
C GLN A 429 32.60 -7.24 -0.55
N LYS A 430 32.74 -5.99 -1.00
CA LYS A 430 34.03 -5.28 -1.09
C LYS A 430 34.71 -5.15 0.27
N ARG A 431 33.98 -4.76 1.32
CA ARG A 431 34.51 -4.68 2.70
C ARG A 431 35.00 -6.04 3.18
N SER A 432 34.20 -7.09 3.00
CA SER A 432 34.55 -8.46 3.37
C SER A 432 35.79 -8.98 2.64
N LEU A 433 35.94 -8.67 1.34
CA LEU A 433 37.13 -9.06 0.57
C LEU A 433 38.38 -8.27 1.00
N LYS A 434 38.26 -6.96 1.26
CA LYS A 434 39.38 -6.13 1.78
C LYS A 434 39.88 -6.64 3.13
N GLN A 435 39.00 -7.14 4.00
CA GLN A 435 39.40 -7.76 5.29
C GLN A 435 40.23 -9.03 5.10
N ILE A 436 39.96 -9.86 4.09
CA ILE A 436 40.82 -11.01 3.76
C ILE A 436 42.18 -10.50 3.25
N PHE A 437 42.19 -9.48 2.39
CA PHE A 437 43.42 -8.94 1.81
C PHE A 437 44.35 -8.27 2.84
N SER A 438 43.81 -7.65 3.90
CA SER A 438 44.64 -7.07 4.98
C SER A 438 45.41 -8.09 5.81
N TYR A 439 45.12 -9.39 5.68
CA TYR A 439 45.88 -10.47 6.31
C TYR A 439 46.68 -11.31 5.28
N MET A 440 46.70 -10.91 4.00
CA MET A 440 47.41 -11.61 2.93
C MET A 440 48.69 -10.84 2.53
N PRO A 441 49.89 -11.35 2.88
CA PRO A 441 51.14 -10.75 2.45
C PRO A 441 51.19 -10.55 0.93
N ASN A 442 51.69 -9.40 0.50
CA ASN A 442 51.75 -8.95 -0.91
C ASN A 442 50.40 -8.62 -1.58
N LEU A 443 49.24 -8.88 -0.95
CA LEU A 443 47.93 -8.49 -1.49
C LEU A 443 47.28 -7.31 -0.77
N GLU A 444 47.83 -6.85 0.36
CA GLU A 444 47.34 -5.71 1.17
C GLU A 444 47.07 -4.43 0.35
N HIS A 445 47.96 -4.10 -0.59
CA HIS A 445 47.85 -2.90 -1.44
C HIS A 445 47.09 -3.15 -2.76
N THR A 446 46.41 -4.30 -2.89
CA THR A 446 45.63 -4.61 -4.09
C THR A 446 44.43 -3.68 -4.22
N LEU A 447 44.35 -2.91 -5.31
CA LEU A 447 43.21 -2.03 -5.53
C LEU A 447 41.94 -2.86 -5.82
N VAL A 448 41.02 -2.84 -4.85
CA VAL A 448 39.70 -3.47 -4.89
C VAL A 448 38.66 -2.36 -4.70
N GLU A 449 37.86 -2.08 -5.73
CA GLU A 449 36.94 -0.94 -5.68
C GLU A 449 35.57 -1.19 -6.32
N THR A 450 34.60 -0.35 -5.95
CA THR A 450 33.30 -0.30 -6.61
C THR A 450 33.38 0.56 -7.86
N PHE A 451 32.75 0.10 -8.94
CA PHE A 451 32.55 0.85 -10.17
C PHE A 451 31.05 0.84 -10.50
N ASP A 452 30.34 1.78 -9.88
CA ASP A 452 28.88 1.95 -9.97
C ASP A 452 28.52 3.41 -10.33
N GLY A 453 27.22 3.73 -10.36
CA GLY A 453 26.75 5.10 -10.58
C GLY A 453 27.20 6.11 -9.51
N ASP A 454 27.45 5.66 -8.27
CA ASP A 454 27.82 6.51 -7.13
C ASP A 454 29.35 6.76 -7.06
N THR A 455 30.12 6.13 -7.95
CA THR A 455 31.59 6.22 -8.00
C THR A 455 32.02 7.59 -8.56
N PRO A 456 32.77 8.41 -7.80
CA PRO A 456 33.17 9.77 -8.20
C PRO A 456 33.97 9.81 -9.50
N MET A 457 33.71 10.81 -10.36
CA MET A 457 34.34 10.91 -11.68
C MET A 457 35.88 10.93 -11.64
N ALA A 458 36.48 11.56 -10.63
CA ALA A 458 37.93 11.62 -10.46
C ALA A 458 38.56 10.23 -10.19
N GLU A 459 37.85 9.34 -9.50
CA GLU A 459 38.35 8.02 -9.12
C GLU A 459 38.23 7.00 -10.27
N ARG A 460 37.29 7.21 -11.20
CA ARG A 460 36.96 6.25 -12.28
C ARG A 460 38.17 5.88 -13.15
N SER A 461 39.06 6.83 -13.46
CA SER A 461 40.27 6.54 -14.25
C SER A 461 41.25 5.64 -13.49
N ILE A 462 41.50 5.94 -12.20
CA ILE A 462 42.40 5.17 -11.34
C ILE A 462 41.88 3.74 -11.15
N ILE A 463 40.57 3.59 -10.91
CA ILE A 463 39.92 2.28 -10.76
C ILE A 463 40.07 1.46 -12.06
N ARG A 464 39.76 2.05 -13.23
CA ARG A 464 39.88 1.38 -14.52
C ARG A 464 41.30 0.86 -14.81
N GLU A 465 42.31 1.65 -14.52
CA GLU A 465 43.70 1.35 -14.88
C GLU A 465 44.38 0.40 -13.89
N HIS A 466 44.10 0.54 -12.58
CA HIS A 466 44.83 -0.18 -11.53
C HIS A 466 44.04 -1.28 -10.81
N ALA A 467 42.70 -1.26 -10.81
CA ALA A 467 41.93 -2.21 -10.01
C ALA A 467 42.15 -3.66 -10.46
N ARG A 468 42.33 -4.56 -9.48
CA ARG A 468 42.39 -6.00 -9.70
C ARG A 468 41.02 -6.66 -9.59
N VAL A 469 40.19 -6.16 -8.69
CA VAL A 469 38.82 -6.61 -8.50
C VAL A 469 37.89 -5.41 -8.57
N ILE A 470 36.86 -5.48 -9.41
CA ILE A 470 35.81 -4.47 -9.49
C ILE A 470 34.46 -5.04 -9.06
N PHE A 471 33.72 -4.24 -8.31
CA PHE A 471 32.36 -4.51 -7.86
C PHE A 471 31.41 -3.58 -8.62
N THR A 472 30.51 -4.11 -9.43
CA THR A 472 29.70 -3.35 -10.39
C THR A 472 28.26 -3.91 -10.48
N ASN A 473 27.47 -3.36 -11.39
CA ASN A 473 26.12 -3.80 -11.71
C ASN A 473 25.95 -3.96 -13.24
N PRO A 474 24.91 -4.67 -13.74
CA PRO A 474 24.70 -4.83 -15.18
C PRO A 474 24.53 -3.50 -15.92
N ASP A 475 23.99 -2.50 -15.23
CA ASP A 475 23.72 -1.15 -15.75
C ASP A 475 25.02 -0.42 -16.13
N MET A 476 26.04 -0.40 -15.27
CA MET A 476 27.36 0.16 -15.60
C MET A 476 28.13 -0.67 -16.63
N LEU A 477 27.94 -2.00 -16.61
CA LEU A 477 28.51 -2.89 -17.62
C LEU A 477 27.97 -2.51 -19.02
N HIS A 478 26.64 -2.38 -19.13
CA HIS A 478 25.95 -2.01 -20.37
C HIS A 478 26.26 -0.59 -20.87
N VAL A 479 26.28 0.41 -19.97
CA VAL A 479 26.38 1.83 -20.35
C VAL A 479 27.81 2.33 -20.45
N THR A 480 28.74 1.83 -19.62
CA THR A 480 30.08 2.45 -19.46
C THR A 480 31.25 1.50 -19.77
N ILE A 481 31.20 0.24 -19.33
CA ILE A 481 32.36 -0.66 -19.43
C ILE A 481 32.47 -1.25 -20.84
N LEU A 482 31.39 -1.87 -21.33
CA LEU A 482 31.42 -2.54 -22.64
C LEU A 482 31.52 -1.54 -23.82
N PRO A 483 30.82 -0.38 -23.86
CA PRO A 483 30.97 0.61 -24.93
C PRO A 483 32.27 1.45 -24.87
N GLN A 484 33.22 1.10 -24.00
CA GLN A 484 34.54 1.72 -23.89
C GLN A 484 35.60 0.62 -23.73
N GLU A 485 35.41 -0.51 -24.40
CA GLU A 485 36.24 -1.70 -24.33
C GLU A 485 37.72 -1.43 -24.61
N GLU A 486 38.07 -0.51 -25.52
CA GLU A 486 39.44 0.00 -25.69
C GLU A 486 40.09 0.45 -24.38
N ARG A 487 39.36 1.22 -23.56
CA ARG A 487 39.86 1.78 -22.29
C ARG A 487 39.90 0.72 -21.17
N TRP A 488 39.07 -0.31 -21.28
CA TRP A 488 39.02 -1.44 -20.33
C TRP A 488 39.86 -2.65 -20.78
N ARG A 489 40.54 -2.58 -21.93
CA ARG A 489 41.26 -3.70 -22.55
C ARG A 489 42.25 -4.39 -21.61
N SER A 490 43.01 -3.62 -20.83
CA SER A 490 43.98 -4.15 -19.85
C SER A 490 43.32 -5.01 -18.75
N PHE A 491 42.09 -4.69 -18.37
CA PHE A 491 41.28 -5.43 -17.43
C PHE A 491 40.66 -6.67 -18.08
N LEU A 492 40.03 -6.50 -19.24
CA LEU A 492 39.28 -7.56 -19.96
C LEU A 492 40.18 -8.70 -20.47
N VAL A 493 41.41 -8.40 -20.88
CA VAL A 493 42.42 -9.41 -21.27
C VAL A 493 42.77 -10.35 -20.11
N ASN A 494 42.74 -9.86 -18.87
CA ASN A 494 43.15 -10.60 -17.67
C ASN A 494 41.96 -11.09 -16.82
N LEU A 495 40.72 -10.92 -17.29
CA LEU A 495 39.50 -11.27 -16.56
C LEU A 495 39.34 -12.78 -16.46
N ARG A 496 39.53 -13.35 -15.28
CA ARG A 496 39.43 -14.80 -15.04
C ARG A 496 38.09 -15.21 -14.43
N TYR A 497 37.58 -14.42 -13.48
CA TYR A 497 36.33 -14.74 -12.79
C TYR A 497 35.29 -13.65 -13.00
N VAL A 498 34.08 -14.07 -13.40
CA VAL A 498 32.89 -13.22 -13.44
C VAL A 498 31.88 -13.80 -12.44
N VAL A 499 31.73 -13.10 -11.32
CA VAL A 499 30.83 -13.47 -10.22
C VAL A 499 29.52 -12.72 -10.41
N VAL A 500 28.39 -13.44 -10.38
CA VAL A 500 27.05 -12.85 -10.44
C VAL A 500 26.20 -13.42 -9.32
N ASP A 501 26.00 -12.64 -8.27
CA ASP A 501 25.24 -13.06 -7.08
C ASP A 501 23.75 -12.73 -7.21
N GLU A 502 22.93 -13.39 -6.37
CA GLU A 502 21.47 -13.36 -6.38
C GLU A 502 20.88 -13.60 -7.79
N LEU A 503 21.35 -14.65 -8.48
CA LEU A 503 21.04 -14.92 -9.90
C LEU A 503 19.53 -14.91 -10.23
N HIS A 504 18.69 -15.31 -9.28
CA HIS A 504 17.23 -15.29 -9.40
C HIS A 504 16.63 -13.90 -9.62
N TYR A 505 17.34 -12.83 -9.27
CA TYR A 505 16.95 -11.45 -9.50
C TYR A 505 16.94 -11.10 -11.01
N TYR A 506 17.80 -11.75 -11.80
CA TYR A 506 17.94 -11.52 -13.22
C TYR A 506 16.99 -12.40 -14.04
N ASN A 507 15.69 -12.21 -13.84
CA ASN A 507 14.63 -12.95 -14.53
C ASN A 507 13.75 -12.02 -15.40
N GLY A 508 12.85 -12.61 -16.20
CA GLY A 508 11.94 -11.86 -17.05
C GLY A 508 12.67 -10.96 -18.05
N HIS A 509 12.11 -9.78 -18.30
CA HIS A 509 12.68 -8.79 -19.23
C HIS A 509 14.09 -8.31 -18.83
N LEU A 510 14.34 -8.06 -17.54
CA LEU A 510 15.69 -7.72 -17.05
C LEU A 510 16.67 -8.87 -17.28
N GLY A 511 16.24 -10.11 -17.02
CA GLY A 511 17.02 -11.31 -17.31
C GLY A 511 17.43 -11.39 -18.78
N SER A 512 16.53 -11.08 -19.72
CA SER A 512 16.84 -11.03 -21.16
C SER A 512 17.93 -10.01 -21.49
N HIS A 513 17.83 -8.79 -20.96
CA HIS A 513 18.86 -7.77 -21.15
C HIS A 513 20.22 -8.21 -20.57
N VAL A 514 20.23 -8.72 -19.34
CA VAL A 514 21.44 -9.22 -18.67
C VAL A 514 22.06 -10.38 -19.46
N ALA A 515 21.25 -11.29 -19.99
CA ALA A 515 21.72 -12.42 -20.79
C ALA A 515 22.49 -11.98 -22.06
N PHE A 516 22.01 -10.93 -22.74
CA PHE A 516 22.72 -10.34 -23.88
C PHE A 516 23.95 -9.51 -23.47
N ILE A 517 23.93 -8.86 -22.31
CA ILE A 517 25.11 -8.17 -21.76
C ILE A 517 26.23 -9.17 -21.44
N MET A 518 25.92 -10.34 -20.87
CA MET A 518 26.93 -11.39 -20.62
C MET A 518 27.50 -11.96 -21.93
N ARG A 519 26.67 -12.09 -22.97
CA ARG A 519 27.10 -12.47 -24.33
C ARG A 519 28.04 -11.43 -24.94
N ARG A 520 27.72 -10.13 -24.86
CA ARG A 520 28.60 -9.02 -25.27
C ARG A 520 29.93 -9.03 -24.51
N LEU A 521 29.91 -9.22 -23.19
CA LEU A 521 31.13 -9.35 -22.38
C LEU A 521 32.00 -10.53 -22.86
N ARG A 522 31.41 -11.71 -23.09
CA ARG A 522 32.12 -12.88 -23.62
C ARG A 522 32.70 -12.64 -25.00
N ARG A 523 31.94 -12.01 -25.90
CA ARG A 523 32.36 -11.61 -27.25
C ARG A 523 33.58 -10.70 -27.21
N ILE A 524 33.53 -9.63 -26.42
CA ILE A 524 34.65 -8.68 -26.26
C ILE A 524 35.86 -9.38 -25.64
N CYS A 525 35.68 -10.19 -24.60
CA CYS A 525 36.77 -10.94 -23.99
C CYS A 525 37.44 -11.90 -25.00
N ALA A 526 36.65 -12.62 -25.79
CA ALA A 526 37.17 -13.50 -26.85
C ALA A 526 37.93 -12.73 -27.93
N ALA A 527 37.45 -11.55 -28.33
CA ALA A 527 38.11 -10.68 -29.33
C ALA A 527 39.42 -10.07 -28.84
N VAL A 528 39.56 -9.79 -27.53
CA VAL A 528 40.84 -9.38 -26.93
C VAL A 528 41.76 -10.57 -26.59
N GLY A 529 41.38 -11.80 -26.94
CA GLY A 529 42.17 -13.02 -26.80
C GLY A 529 41.91 -13.83 -25.52
N ASN A 530 40.99 -13.38 -24.65
CA ASN A 530 40.65 -14.06 -23.40
C ASN A 530 39.46 -15.02 -23.57
N ARG A 531 39.73 -16.32 -23.49
CA ARG A 531 38.73 -17.40 -23.51
C ARG A 531 38.70 -18.22 -22.21
N GLN A 532 39.43 -17.81 -21.17
CA GLN A 532 39.61 -18.57 -19.91
C GLN A 532 38.74 -18.05 -18.76
N MET A 533 37.61 -17.42 -19.09
CA MET A 533 36.68 -16.89 -18.08
C MET A 533 35.84 -18.00 -17.45
N GLN A 534 35.76 -17.99 -16.12
CA GLN A 534 34.86 -18.83 -15.35
C GLN A 534 33.75 -17.98 -14.74
N PHE A 535 32.51 -18.45 -14.87
CA PHE A 535 31.32 -17.85 -14.28
C PHE A 535 30.99 -18.53 -12.95
N VAL A 536 30.73 -17.72 -11.93
CA VAL A 536 30.30 -18.20 -10.60
C VAL A 536 29.03 -17.48 -10.22
N SER A 537 27.97 -18.23 -9.91
CA SER A 537 26.74 -17.64 -9.41
C SER A 537 26.26 -18.25 -8.11
N CYS A 538 25.61 -17.40 -7.34
CA CYS A 538 24.99 -17.73 -6.09
C CYS A 538 23.53 -17.26 -6.14
N SER A 539 22.65 -18.01 -5.49
CA SER A 539 21.22 -17.69 -5.41
C SER A 539 20.62 -18.29 -4.14
N ALA A 540 19.49 -17.75 -3.69
CA ALA A 540 18.51 -18.51 -2.92
C ALA A 540 17.97 -19.70 -3.73
N THR A 541 17.33 -20.66 -3.06
CA THR A 541 16.74 -21.87 -3.67
C THR A 541 15.80 -21.53 -4.84
N VAL A 542 16.07 -22.07 -6.02
CA VAL A 542 15.27 -21.88 -7.27
C VAL A 542 14.82 -23.25 -7.78
N ALA A 543 13.72 -23.33 -8.54
CA ALA A 543 13.31 -24.56 -9.21
C ALA A 543 14.29 -25.01 -10.33
N ASN A 544 14.78 -24.10 -11.18
CA ASN A 544 15.59 -24.39 -12.37
C ASN A 544 16.94 -23.62 -12.43
N PRO A 545 17.78 -23.64 -11.38
CA PRO A 545 18.99 -22.80 -11.30
C PRO A 545 20.03 -23.09 -12.41
N LYS A 546 20.19 -24.35 -12.81
CA LYS A 546 21.17 -24.76 -13.83
C LYS A 546 20.80 -24.22 -15.22
N ASP A 547 19.57 -24.42 -15.66
CA ASP A 547 19.13 -24.00 -16.99
C ASP A 547 19.03 -22.49 -17.11
N HIS A 548 18.63 -21.81 -16.02
CA HIS A 548 18.66 -20.35 -15.94
C HIS A 548 20.11 -19.81 -16.03
N PHE A 549 21.07 -20.42 -15.35
CA PHE A 549 22.50 -20.06 -15.48
C PHE A 549 23.00 -20.23 -16.92
N LYS A 550 22.73 -21.38 -17.54
CA LYS A 550 23.06 -21.63 -18.96
C LYS A 550 22.49 -20.54 -19.87
N THR A 551 21.22 -20.19 -19.65
CA THR A 551 20.50 -19.18 -20.45
C THR A 551 21.11 -17.79 -20.29
N ILE A 552 21.40 -17.36 -19.06
CA ILE A 552 22.01 -16.05 -18.76
C ILE A 552 23.41 -15.93 -19.38
N PHE A 553 24.32 -16.88 -19.14
CA PHE A 553 25.71 -16.75 -19.60
C PHE A 553 25.96 -17.26 -21.01
N GLY A 554 25.06 -18.08 -21.56
CA GLY A 554 25.21 -18.76 -22.85
C GLY A 554 26.27 -19.85 -22.84
N VAL A 555 26.46 -20.56 -21.72
CA VAL A 555 27.49 -21.58 -21.52
C VAL A 555 26.86 -22.94 -21.18
N GLU A 556 27.46 -24.04 -21.64
CA GLU A 556 26.88 -25.38 -21.50
C GLU A 556 27.43 -26.19 -20.32
N ASP A 557 28.73 -26.04 -19.99
CA ASP A 557 29.35 -26.72 -18.84
C ASP A 557 29.07 -25.94 -17.55
N VAL A 558 28.23 -26.51 -16.70
CA VAL A 558 27.74 -25.92 -15.44
C VAL A 558 27.54 -27.01 -14.39
N ALA A 559 28.26 -26.91 -13.28
CA ALA A 559 28.01 -27.68 -12.07
C ALA A 559 26.96 -26.97 -11.21
N LEU A 560 25.93 -27.70 -10.78
CA LEU A 560 24.90 -27.25 -9.85
C LEU A 560 25.20 -27.83 -8.46
N ILE A 561 25.08 -26.99 -7.44
CA ILE A 561 25.17 -27.38 -6.02
C ILE A 561 23.94 -26.82 -5.30
N ASP A 562 23.04 -27.69 -4.88
CA ASP A 562 21.69 -27.39 -4.39
C ASP A 562 21.40 -27.91 -2.96
N TYR A 563 22.35 -28.64 -2.35
CA TYR A 563 22.30 -29.02 -0.94
C TYR A 563 22.98 -27.99 -0.03
N ASP A 564 22.50 -27.86 1.20
CA ASP A 564 23.02 -26.90 2.18
C ASP A 564 23.63 -27.62 3.39
N GLY A 565 24.96 -27.58 3.47
CA GLY A 565 25.73 -28.11 4.60
C GLY A 565 25.95 -27.12 5.74
N SER A 566 25.43 -25.89 5.64
CA SER A 566 25.56 -24.91 6.72
C SER A 566 24.61 -25.22 7.89
N PRO A 567 25.03 -24.95 9.13
CA PRO A 567 24.19 -25.18 10.29
C PRO A 567 23.08 -24.12 10.40
N SER A 568 21.95 -24.52 10.98
CA SER A 568 20.77 -23.69 11.19
C SER A 568 20.28 -23.80 12.63
N GLY A 569 19.95 -22.65 13.25
CA GLY A 569 19.16 -22.66 14.48
C GLY A 569 17.70 -23.04 14.21
N ARG A 570 16.93 -23.26 15.28
CA ARG A 570 15.48 -23.48 15.23
C ARG A 570 14.77 -22.24 14.68
N LYS A 571 13.92 -22.40 13.66
CA LYS A 571 13.20 -21.27 13.04
C LYS A 571 11.70 -21.42 13.30
N GLU A 572 11.06 -20.34 13.72
CA GLU A 572 9.61 -20.28 13.92
C GLU A 572 8.97 -19.31 12.94
N PHE A 573 7.89 -19.74 12.29
CA PHE A 573 7.09 -18.94 11.39
C PHE A 573 5.66 -18.82 11.92
N LEU A 574 5.15 -17.58 12.00
CA LEU A 574 3.82 -17.25 12.49
C LEU A 574 3.01 -16.49 11.43
N CYS A 575 1.82 -16.99 11.09
CA CYS A 575 0.78 -16.24 10.42
C CYS A 575 -0.10 -15.55 11.47
N TRP A 576 0.04 -14.23 11.57
CA TRP A 576 -0.65 -13.38 12.55
C TRP A 576 -1.77 -12.61 11.86
N ASN A 577 -3.02 -13.06 11.98
CA ASN A 577 -4.16 -12.33 11.45
C ASN A 577 -4.64 -11.27 12.45
N THR A 578 -5.06 -10.12 11.94
CA THR A 578 -5.57 -9.03 12.77
C THR A 578 -6.85 -9.46 13.51
N PRO A 579 -7.05 -9.04 14.78
CA PRO A 579 -8.30 -9.32 15.48
C PRO A 579 -9.48 -8.64 14.78
N TYR A 580 -10.70 -9.10 15.04
CA TYR A 580 -11.91 -8.37 14.60
C TYR A 580 -12.03 -7.05 15.37
N LYS A 581 -12.73 -6.05 14.80
CA LYS A 581 -12.94 -4.77 15.50
C LYS A 581 -13.77 -4.97 16.75
N ASP A 582 -14.84 -5.75 16.63
CA ASP A 582 -15.69 -6.18 17.72
C ASP A 582 -15.41 -7.67 18.00
N PRO A 583 -14.85 -8.05 19.16
CA PRO A 583 -14.54 -9.44 19.47
C PRO A 583 -15.79 -10.33 19.40
N GLY A 584 -15.79 -11.29 18.47
CA GLY A 584 -16.89 -12.23 18.27
C GLY A 584 -17.83 -11.93 17.11
N ASP A 585 -17.74 -10.76 16.46
CA ASP A 585 -18.48 -10.46 15.22
C ASP A 585 -17.55 -10.39 13.99
N PRO A 586 -17.55 -11.41 13.12
CA PRO A 586 -16.83 -11.37 11.84
C PRO A 586 -17.31 -10.26 10.89
N ALA A 587 -18.56 -9.79 10.99
CA ALA A 587 -19.13 -8.76 10.11
C ALA A 587 -18.61 -7.35 10.43
N SER A 588 -18.18 -7.08 11.67
CA SER A 588 -17.46 -5.86 12.07
C SER A 588 -16.18 -5.60 11.24
N GLY A 589 -15.65 -6.65 10.63
CA GLY A 589 -14.42 -6.66 9.84
C GLY A 589 -13.15 -6.68 10.71
N ARG A 590 -12.00 -6.79 10.05
CA ARG A 590 -10.69 -6.83 10.72
C ARG A 590 -10.29 -5.46 11.28
N GLY A 591 -9.50 -5.50 12.36
CA GLY A 591 -8.85 -4.35 12.99
C GLY A 591 -7.75 -3.73 12.12
N ASN A 592 -7.05 -2.73 12.66
CA ASN A 592 -6.06 -1.97 11.90
C ASN A 592 -4.67 -2.62 11.95
N ALA A 593 -4.27 -3.30 10.88
CA ALA A 593 -2.98 -3.99 10.76
C ALA A 593 -1.77 -3.10 11.08
N LYS A 594 -1.80 -1.81 10.76
CA LYS A 594 -0.75 -0.85 11.11
C LYS A 594 -0.50 -0.80 12.62
N LEU A 595 -1.56 -0.77 13.42
CA LEU A 595 -1.46 -0.66 14.89
C LEU A 595 -1.01 -1.98 15.52
N GLU A 596 -1.51 -3.11 15.02
CA GLU A 596 -1.07 -4.43 15.47
C GLU A 596 0.41 -4.68 15.11
N CYS A 597 0.86 -4.31 13.91
CA CYS A 597 2.28 -4.30 13.54
C CYS A 597 3.12 -3.45 14.50
N ALA A 598 2.68 -2.22 14.82
CA ALA A 598 3.42 -1.34 15.73
C ALA A 598 3.51 -1.91 17.16
N ARG A 599 2.41 -2.43 17.69
CA ARG A 599 2.35 -3.10 19.01
C ARG A 599 3.27 -4.30 19.08
N LEU A 600 3.15 -5.22 18.13
CA LEU A 600 3.94 -6.45 18.07
C LEU A 600 5.43 -6.14 17.94
N PHE A 601 5.79 -5.15 17.13
CA PHE A 601 7.17 -4.66 16.99
C PHE A 601 7.71 -4.11 18.32
N CYS A 602 6.97 -3.25 19.02
CA CYS A 602 7.39 -2.71 20.31
C CYS A 602 7.50 -3.81 21.38
N ALA A 603 6.52 -4.72 21.43
CA ALA A 603 6.49 -5.84 22.38
C ALA A 603 7.69 -6.80 22.21
N LEU A 604 8.12 -7.05 20.98
CA LEU A 604 9.33 -7.84 20.70
C LEU A 604 10.61 -7.04 20.99
N MET A 605 10.68 -5.76 20.60
CA MET A 605 11.87 -4.93 20.76
C MET A 605 12.21 -4.71 22.24
N LEU A 606 11.20 -4.48 23.09
CA LEU A 606 11.37 -4.31 24.55
C LEU A 606 11.83 -5.61 25.26
N ARG A 607 11.79 -6.76 24.57
CA ARG A 607 12.35 -8.05 25.02
C ARG A 607 13.77 -8.32 24.49
N GLY A 608 14.42 -7.32 23.89
CA GLY A 608 15.77 -7.45 23.33
C GLY A 608 15.82 -8.18 21.98
N VAL A 609 14.68 -8.38 21.31
CA VAL A 609 14.64 -8.96 19.96
C VAL A 609 15.02 -7.87 18.94
N ARG A 610 15.99 -8.16 18.06
CA ARG A 610 16.30 -7.28 16.92
C ARG A 610 15.44 -7.62 15.72
N ILE A 611 14.72 -6.62 15.21
CA ILE A 611 13.59 -6.82 14.28
C ILE A 611 13.82 -6.04 12.99
N ILE A 612 13.58 -6.68 11.86
CA ILE A 612 13.29 -5.98 10.59
C ILE A 612 11.81 -6.13 10.23
N ALA A 613 11.15 -5.02 9.92
CA ALA A 613 9.76 -4.96 9.49
C ALA A 613 9.67 -4.57 8.00
N PHE A 614 9.26 -5.50 7.13
CA PHE A 614 9.09 -5.26 5.70
C PHE A 614 7.70 -4.69 5.37
N CYS A 615 7.70 -3.60 4.60
CA CYS A 615 6.52 -2.93 4.04
C CYS A 615 6.55 -2.98 2.50
N ARG A 616 5.38 -3.13 1.87
CA ARG A 616 5.28 -3.23 0.40
C ARG A 616 5.54 -1.89 -0.32
N VAL A 617 5.24 -0.77 0.35
CA VAL A 617 5.29 0.58 -0.24
C VAL A 617 6.08 1.56 0.65
N ARG A 618 6.82 2.50 0.04
CA ARG A 618 7.55 3.59 0.75
C ARG A 618 6.67 4.33 1.77
N THR A 619 5.40 4.61 1.44
CA THR A 619 4.44 5.26 2.33
C THR A 619 4.07 4.40 3.54
N GLN A 620 3.89 3.08 3.37
CA GLN A 620 3.65 2.16 4.50
C GLN A 620 4.85 2.11 5.45
N CYS A 621 6.08 2.15 4.91
CA CYS A 621 7.31 2.23 5.71
C CYS A 621 7.30 3.46 6.64
N GLU A 622 7.10 4.67 6.09
CA GLU A 622 7.04 5.91 6.88
C GLU A 622 5.88 5.93 7.89
N VAL A 623 4.71 5.42 7.50
CA VAL A 623 3.52 5.34 8.36
C VAL A 623 3.70 4.34 9.51
N LEU A 624 4.40 3.22 9.29
CA LEU A 624 4.72 2.25 10.34
C LEU A 624 5.82 2.77 11.28
N VAL A 625 6.87 3.43 10.77
CA VAL A 625 7.87 4.11 11.62
C VAL A 625 7.20 5.12 12.55
N ASN A 626 6.29 5.94 12.03
CA ASN A 626 5.55 6.91 12.83
C ASN A 626 4.63 6.23 13.88
N ALA A 627 3.96 5.13 13.50
CA ALA A 627 3.13 4.35 14.43
C ALA A 627 3.95 3.69 15.57
N ILE A 628 5.12 3.13 15.27
CA ILE A 628 6.03 2.56 16.27
C ILE A 628 6.51 3.65 17.24
N LYS A 629 6.89 4.83 16.75
CA LYS A 629 7.31 5.94 17.62
C LYS A 629 6.18 6.38 18.56
N GLN A 630 4.95 6.52 18.03
CA GLN A 630 3.76 6.85 18.84
C GLN A 630 3.45 5.79 19.89
N GLU A 631 3.62 4.50 19.58
CA GLU A 631 3.40 3.41 20.54
C GLU A 631 4.49 3.40 21.64
N LEU A 632 5.76 3.66 21.29
CA LEU A 632 6.84 3.82 22.27
C LEU A 632 6.62 5.01 23.19
N ASP A 633 6.20 6.16 22.65
CA ASP A 633 5.85 7.34 23.45
C ASP A 633 4.66 7.05 24.39
N ALA A 634 3.64 6.31 23.90
CA ALA A 634 2.48 5.90 24.71
C ALA A 634 2.84 4.90 25.82
N LEU A 635 3.85 4.06 25.61
CA LEU A 635 4.45 3.17 26.62
C LEU A 635 5.43 3.90 27.57
N GLY A 636 5.65 5.20 27.40
CA GLY A 636 6.60 5.99 28.20
C GLY A 636 8.07 5.77 27.86
N ARG A 637 8.37 5.19 26.68
CA ARG A 637 9.69 4.72 26.23
C ARG A 637 10.31 5.57 25.11
N SER A 638 10.21 6.89 25.26
CA SER A 638 10.72 7.88 24.28
C SER A 638 12.22 7.75 23.98
N GLU A 639 13.02 7.22 24.91
CA GLU A 639 14.44 6.93 24.72
C GLU A 639 14.70 5.89 23.61
N CYS A 640 13.80 4.92 23.47
CA CYS A 640 13.89 3.84 22.47
C CYS A 640 13.57 4.32 21.04
N VAL A 641 12.96 5.50 20.86
CA VAL A 641 12.65 6.09 19.54
C VAL A 641 13.90 6.27 18.68
N SER A 642 15.07 6.49 19.31
CA SER A 642 16.36 6.62 18.64
C SER A 642 16.90 5.30 18.05
N LEU A 643 16.44 4.16 18.57
CA LEU A 643 16.86 2.80 18.18
C LEU A 643 16.07 2.24 17.00
N VAL A 644 15.09 3.00 16.48
CA VAL A 644 14.21 2.62 15.37
C VAL A 644 14.33 3.58 14.20
N MET A 645 14.71 3.06 13.03
CA MET A 645 14.81 3.84 11.78
C MET A 645 14.05 3.20 10.61
N GLY A 646 13.64 4.04 9.67
CA GLY A 646 13.18 3.59 8.34
C GLY A 646 14.37 3.33 7.41
N TYR A 647 14.19 2.47 6.40
CA TYR A 647 15.12 2.29 5.28
C TYR A 647 14.36 2.10 3.95
N ARG A 648 14.66 2.97 2.97
CA ARG A 648 14.07 2.89 1.62
C ARG A 648 14.95 3.55 0.57
N GLY A 649 14.86 3.07 -0.67
CA GLY A 649 15.76 3.45 -1.76
C GLY A 649 15.78 4.93 -2.19
N GLY A 650 14.79 5.74 -1.79
CA GLY A 650 14.78 7.19 -2.08
C GLY A 650 15.75 8.00 -1.21
N TYR A 651 16.12 7.49 -0.02
CA TYR A 651 17.03 8.21 0.87
C TYR A 651 18.40 8.44 0.22
N THR A 652 19.03 9.57 0.58
CA THR A 652 20.35 9.96 0.08
C THR A 652 21.37 8.84 0.27
N ALA A 653 22.38 8.77 -0.59
CA ALA A 653 23.46 7.79 -0.44
C ALA A 653 24.20 7.93 0.91
N ALA A 654 24.27 9.14 1.47
CA ALA A 654 24.86 9.40 2.78
C ALA A 654 24.00 8.83 3.92
N ASP A 655 22.68 9.05 3.91
CA ASP A 655 21.78 8.51 4.94
C ASP A 655 21.70 6.99 4.90
N ARG A 656 21.64 6.39 3.70
CA ARG A 656 21.66 4.92 3.58
C ARG A 656 22.93 4.31 4.18
N ARG A 657 24.11 4.88 3.88
CA ARG A 657 25.40 4.46 4.48
C ARG A 657 25.42 4.60 6.00
N ARG A 658 24.82 5.67 6.55
CA ARG A 658 24.71 5.89 8.00
C ARG A 658 23.83 4.83 8.66
N ILE A 659 22.60 4.65 8.15
CA ILE A 659 21.66 3.64 8.67
C ILE A 659 22.25 2.24 8.57
N GLU A 660 22.93 1.93 7.46
CA GLU A 660 23.67 0.67 7.28
C GLU A 660 24.76 0.50 8.35
N SER A 661 25.62 1.50 8.60
CA SER A 661 26.67 1.41 9.64
C SER A 661 26.07 1.23 11.04
N ASP A 662 25.08 2.05 11.40
CA ASP A 662 24.40 2.01 12.69
C ASP A 662 23.74 0.63 12.95
N MET A 663 23.20 0.02 11.88
CA MET A 663 22.66 -1.34 11.85
C MET A 663 23.74 -2.42 11.99
N PHE A 664 24.82 -2.35 11.22
CA PHE A 664 25.95 -3.29 11.27
C PHE A 664 26.65 -3.32 12.64
N GLU A 665 26.78 -2.15 13.27
CA GLU A 665 27.37 -1.98 14.60
C GLU A 665 26.42 -2.38 15.74
N GLY A 666 25.18 -2.77 15.44
CA GLY A 666 24.18 -3.15 16.43
C GLY A 666 23.65 -1.99 17.28
N ARG A 667 23.83 -0.74 16.81
CA ARG A 667 23.31 0.48 17.48
C ARG A 667 21.79 0.66 17.27
N LEU A 668 21.20 -0.02 16.29
CA LEU A 668 19.76 -0.08 16.05
C LEU A 668 19.18 -1.43 16.48
N LEU A 669 18.03 -1.40 17.18
CA LEU A 669 17.28 -2.60 17.54
C LEU A 669 16.15 -2.91 16.53
N GLY A 670 15.63 -1.88 15.87
CA GLY A 670 14.48 -2.01 14.99
C GLY A 670 14.66 -1.26 13.67
N ILE A 671 14.37 -1.92 12.55
CA ILE A 671 14.37 -1.26 11.23
C ILE A 671 13.06 -1.56 10.51
N VAL A 672 12.41 -0.53 9.98
CA VAL A 672 11.29 -0.68 9.05
C VAL A 672 11.82 -0.45 7.64
N ALA A 673 11.63 -1.40 6.73
CA ALA A 673 12.22 -1.35 5.40
C ALA A 673 11.20 -1.63 4.30
N THR A 674 11.46 -1.12 3.09
CA THR A 674 10.85 -1.68 1.88
C THR A 674 11.68 -2.88 1.38
N THR A 675 11.32 -3.43 0.22
CA THR A 675 12.10 -4.48 -0.51
C THR A 675 13.56 -4.09 -0.81
N ALA A 676 13.99 -2.87 -0.49
CA ALA A 676 15.37 -2.41 -0.61
C ALA A 676 16.37 -3.15 0.31
N LEU A 677 15.90 -3.74 1.42
CA LEU A 677 16.70 -4.64 2.28
C LEU A 677 16.37 -6.13 2.08
N GLU A 678 15.57 -6.49 1.07
CA GLU A 678 15.18 -7.88 0.80
C GLU A 678 16.32 -8.73 0.23
N LEU A 679 17.29 -8.09 -0.44
CA LEU A 679 18.35 -8.73 -1.23
C LEU A 679 19.74 -8.56 -0.60
N GLY A 680 20.55 -9.62 -0.64
CA GLY A 680 21.99 -9.60 -0.36
C GLY A 680 22.43 -9.34 1.07
N LEU A 681 22.15 -8.14 1.60
CA LEU A 681 22.85 -7.53 2.74
C LEU A 681 22.99 -8.45 3.96
N ASP A 682 24.21 -8.49 4.52
CA ASP A 682 24.48 -9.12 5.82
C ASP A 682 24.13 -8.18 6.97
N ILE A 683 22.84 -8.08 7.29
CA ILE A 683 22.28 -7.19 8.33
C ILE A 683 22.69 -7.62 9.76
N GLY A 684 23.77 -8.39 9.91
CA GLY A 684 24.17 -9.02 11.16
C GLY A 684 23.15 -10.08 11.60
N THR A 685 23.19 -10.44 12.88
CA THR A 685 22.27 -11.43 13.45
C THR A 685 20.90 -10.80 13.72
N LEU A 686 20.00 -10.77 12.73
CA LEU A 686 18.59 -10.47 12.98
C LEU A 686 17.93 -11.64 13.71
N ASP A 687 17.12 -11.32 14.72
CA ASP A 687 16.42 -12.29 15.55
C ASP A 687 14.97 -12.49 15.05
N CYS A 688 14.32 -11.44 14.55
CA CYS A 688 12.96 -11.50 14.00
C CYS A 688 12.83 -10.76 12.65
N VAL A 689 12.06 -11.35 11.73
CA VAL A 689 11.50 -10.68 10.54
C VAL A 689 9.99 -10.55 10.71
N MET A 690 9.44 -9.38 10.42
CA MET A 690 8.00 -9.15 10.34
C MET A 690 7.64 -8.62 8.95
N SER A 691 6.64 -9.16 8.28
CA SER A 691 6.14 -8.64 7.00
C SER A 691 4.72 -8.11 7.20
N TRP A 692 4.51 -6.82 6.92
CA TRP A 692 3.17 -6.22 6.93
C TRP A 692 2.42 -6.63 5.65
N GLY A 693 1.65 -7.69 5.80
CA GLY A 693 0.88 -8.34 4.75
C GLY A 693 1.72 -9.12 3.74
N PHE A 694 1.04 -9.84 2.85
CA PHE A 694 1.72 -10.74 1.91
C PHE A 694 2.60 -9.96 0.91
N PRO A 695 3.94 -10.16 0.89
CA PRO A 695 4.77 -9.63 -0.17
C PRO A 695 4.43 -10.37 -1.47
N TYR A 696 4.38 -9.66 -2.59
CA TYR A 696 3.62 -10.04 -3.80
C TYR A 696 3.79 -11.47 -4.33
N THR A 697 4.89 -12.17 -4.02
CA THR A 697 5.08 -13.60 -4.30
C THR A 697 5.60 -14.37 -3.08
N ILE A 698 5.38 -15.70 -3.07
CA ILE A 698 5.90 -16.61 -2.05
C ILE A 698 7.45 -16.60 -2.03
N ALA A 699 8.10 -16.38 -3.18
CA ALA A 699 9.56 -16.27 -3.25
C ALA A 699 10.08 -15.05 -2.46
N ASN A 700 9.42 -13.89 -2.59
CA ASN A 700 9.74 -12.70 -1.79
C ASN A 700 9.54 -12.96 -0.28
N LEU A 701 8.45 -13.64 0.11
CA LEU A 701 8.20 -13.99 1.52
C LEU A 701 9.32 -14.89 2.09
N ARG A 702 9.71 -15.92 1.33
CA ARG A 702 10.81 -16.83 1.71
C ARG A 702 12.13 -16.06 1.85
N GLN A 703 12.46 -15.18 0.90
CA GLN A 703 13.67 -14.34 0.97
C GLN A 703 13.67 -13.37 2.16
N GLN A 704 12.54 -12.73 2.45
CA GLN A 704 12.38 -11.86 3.62
C GLN A 704 12.58 -12.67 4.91
N SER A 705 11.88 -13.79 5.09
CA SER A 705 12.03 -14.66 6.28
C SER A 705 13.45 -15.17 6.50
N GLY A 706 14.18 -15.47 5.42
CA GLY A 706 15.58 -15.89 5.44
C GLY A 706 16.59 -14.83 5.89
N ARG A 707 16.15 -13.62 6.28
CA ARG A 707 17.02 -12.57 6.83
C ARG A 707 17.36 -12.78 8.31
N ALA A 708 16.49 -13.44 9.09
CA ALA A 708 16.74 -13.78 10.49
C ALA A 708 17.30 -15.20 10.69
N GLY A 709 17.93 -15.44 11.86
CA GLY A 709 18.47 -16.77 12.22
C GLY A 709 19.87 -17.06 11.68
N ARG A 710 20.68 -16.02 11.50
CA ARG A 710 22.10 -16.18 11.12
C ARG A 710 22.92 -16.73 12.30
N ARG A 711 23.91 -17.57 12.01
CA ARG A 711 24.91 -18.12 12.97
C ARG A 711 24.28 -18.96 14.10
N ASN A 712 23.48 -19.95 13.75
CA ASN A 712 22.87 -20.96 14.66
C ASN A 712 21.94 -20.41 15.75
N LYS A 713 21.59 -19.13 15.72
CA LYS A 713 20.57 -18.57 16.61
C LYS A 713 19.18 -18.99 16.19
N ASP A 714 18.32 -19.17 17.18
CA ASP A 714 16.88 -19.27 17.00
C ASP A 714 16.31 -17.99 16.35
N SER A 715 15.25 -18.13 15.54
CA SER A 715 14.68 -16.99 14.82
C SER A 715 13.18 -17.05 14.65
N LEU A 716 12.60 -15.86 14.49
CA LEU A 716 11.18 -15.64 14.30
C LEU A 716 10.91 -14.99 12.94
N SER A 717 9.88 -15.46 12.24
CA SER A 717 9.30 -14.83 11.04
C SER A 717 7.80 -14.66 11.24
N ILE A 718 7.27 -13.46 11.06
CA ILE A 718 5.85 -13.15 11.28
C ILE A 718 5.26 -12.52 10.02
N LEU A 719 4.27 -13.16 9.43
CA LEU A 719 3.42 -12.59 8.38
C LEU A 719 2.17 -12.00 9.04
N VAL A 720 2.04 -10.67 9.06
CA VAL A 720 0.87 -10.00 9.65
C VAL A 720 -0.19 -9.76 8.57
N GLY A 721 -1.32 -10.45 8.66
CA GLY A 721 -2.41 -10.37 7.68
C GLY A 721 -3.25 -9.08 7.79
N ASP A 722 -3.29 -8.31 6.70
CA ASP A 722 -4.17 -7.16 6.55
C ASP A 722 -5.57 -7.57 6.03
N CYS A 723 -6.52 -6.65 5.94
CA CYS A 723 -7.91 -6.93 5.54
C CYS A 723 -8.09 -7.32 4.05
N PHE A 724 -7.02 -7.30 3.26
CA PHE A 724 -7.08 -7.55 1.81
C PHE A 724 -7.35 -9.03 1.47
N PRO A 725 -8.07 -9.33 0.36
CA PRO A 725 -8.40 -10.71 -0.02
C PRO A 725 -7.19 -11.64 -0.16
N THR A 726 -6.06 -11.16 -0.70
CA THR A 726 -4.82 -11.94 -0.83
C THR A 726 -4.26 -12.37 0.53
N ASP A 727 -4.26 -11.45 1.49
CA ASP A 727 -3.75 -11.71 2.83
C ASP A 727 -4.68 -12.68 3.57
N GLN A 728 -6.00 -12.45 3.50
CA GLN A 728 -6.98 -13.32 4.13
C GLN A 728 -7.01 -14.73 3.51
N HIS A 729 -6.74 -14.90 2.20
CA HIS A 729 -6.57 -16.22 1.57
C HIS A 729 -5.45 -17.02 2.24
N TYR A 730 -4.26 -16.43 2.42
CA TYR A 730 -3.14 -17.11 3.07
C TYR A 730 -3.30 -17.23 4.60
N MET A 731 -4.08 -16.36 5.24
CA MET A 731 -4.47 -16.54 6.65
C MET A 731 -5.49 -17.66 6.86
N GLN A 732 -6.25 -18.04 5.81
CA GLN A 732 -7.15 -19.20 5.81
C GLN A 732 -6.46 -20.48 5.36
N ASN A 733 -5.45 -20.39 4.49
CA ASN A 733 -4.71 -21.51 3.91
C ASN A 733 -3.19 -21.35 4.14
N PRO A 734 -2.69 -21.34 5.40
CA PRO A 734 -1.29 -21.06 5.71
C PRO A 734 -0.32 -22.10 5.10
N ASP A 735 -0.76 -23.34 4.94
CA ASP A 735 0.03 -24.44 4.38
C ASP A 735 0.48 -24.20 2.94
N GLU A 736 -0.24 -23.41 2.16
CA GLU A 736 0.16 -23.03 0.80
C GLU A 736 1.49 -22.26 0.77
N LEU A 737 1.82 -21.50 1.83
CA LEU A 737 3.05 -20.72 1.92
C LEU A 737 4.31 -21.61 1.95
N PHE A 738 4.16 -22.85 2.42
CA PHE A 738 5.24 -23.82 2.59
C PHE A 738 5.22 -24.89 1.49
N THR A 739 4.04 -25.34 1.07
CA THR A 739 3.88 -26.43 0.10
C THR A 739 4.04 -26.00 -1.36
N LYS A 740 3.71 -24.76 -1.73
CA LYS A 740 3.85 -24.32 -3.13
C LYS A 740 5.33 -24.29 -3.56
N PRO A 741 5.68 -24.84 -4.75
CA PRO A 741 7.05 -24.80 -5.25
C PRO A 741 7.47 -23.35 -5.56
N ASN A 742 8.79 -23.12 -5.61
CA ASN A 742 9.31 -21.85 -6.10
C ASN A 742 9.01 -21.72 -7.60
N CYS A 743 8.71 -20.51 -8.06
CA CYS A 743 8.49 -20.26 -9.49
C CYS A 743 9.75 -20.57 -10.31
N GLU A 744 9.56 -21.13 -11.51
CA GLU A 744 10.62 -21.23 -12.52
C GLU A 744 11.09 -19.84 -12.94
N LEU A 745 12.39 -19.66 -13.07
CA LEU A 745 12.96 -18.47 -13.70
C LEU A 745 12.95 -18.68 -15.21
N ARG A 746 12.40 -17.71 -15.93
CA ARG A 746 12.33 -17.71 -17.39
C ARG A 746 12.93 -16.41 -17.93
N VAL A 747 13.55 -16.53 -19.10
CA VAL A 747 14.24 -15.45 -19.83
C VAL A 747 13.89 -15.58 -21.30
N ASP A 748 13.54 -14.47 -21.94
CA ASP A 748 13.09 -14.41 -23.34
C ASP A 748 14.18 -13.82 -24.24
N LEU A 749 14.96 -14.68 -24.89
CA LEU A 749 16.00 -14.25 -25.84
C LEU A 749 15.43 -13.95 -27.24
N ASP A 750 14.19 -14.37 -27.51
CA ASP A 750 13.48 -14.18 -28.78
C ASP A 750 12.68 -12.88 -28.81
N ASN A 751 12.79 -12.03 -27.79
CA ASN A 751 12.23 -10.68 -27.81
C ASN A 751 13.04 -9.80 -28.78
N MET A 752 12.50 -9.59 -29.97
CA MET A 752 13.15 -8.87 -31.06
C MET A 752 13.56 -7.44 -30.69
N LEU A 753 12.79 -6.71 -29.86
CA LEU A 753 13.16 -5.35 -29.45
C LEU A 753 14.40 -5.33 -28.54
N VAL A 754 14.44 -6.25 -27.57
CA VAL A 754 15.60 -6.44 -26.68
C VAL A 754 16.80 -6.86 -27.51
N ARG A 755 16.62 -7.86 -28.37
CA ARG A 755 17.69 -8.46 -29.17
C ARG A 755 18.25 -7.49 -30.22
N GLU A 756 17.41 -6.78 -30.97
CA GLU A 756 17.82 -5.70 -31.89
C GLU A 756 18.63 -4.63 -31.15
N GLY A 757 18.12 -4.10 -30.04
CA GLY A 757 18.83 -3.08 -29.27
C GLY A 757 20.20 -3.56 -28.76
N GLN A 758 20.29 -4.80 -28.27
CA GLN A 758 21.56 -5.35 -27.78
C GLN A 758 22.55 -5.66 -28.92
N ILE A 759 22.08 -6.06 -30.11
CA ILE A 759 22.93 -6.22 -31.31
C ILE A 759 23.44 -4.85 -31.81
N GLN A 760 22.60 -3.80 -31.81
CA GLN A 760 23.03 -2.44 -32.14
C GLN A 760 24.10 -1.92 -31.17
N CYS A 761 23.97 -2.24 -29.88
CA CYS A 761 25.02 -1.96 -28.90
C CYS A 761 26.30 -2.76 -29.22
N ALA A 762 26.18 -4.06 -29.50
CA ALA A 762 27.32 -4.92 -29.82
C ALA A 762 28.08 -4.44 -31.07
N ALA A 763 27.37 -4.00 -32.11
CA ALA A 763 27.92 -3.46 -33.36
C ALA A 763 28.54 -2.06 -33.23
N TYR A 764 28.33 -1.38 -32.09
CA TYR A 764 29.03 -0.15 -31.73
C TYR A 764 30.34 -0.44 -31.00
N GLU A 765 30.35 -1.44 -30.12
CA GLU A 765 31.54 -1.91 -29.38
C GLU A 765 32.59 -2.48 -30.34
N MET A 766 32.17 -3.40 -31.22
CA MET A 766 33.01 -3.98 -32.26
C MET A 766 32.11 -4.41 -33.44
N PRO A 767 32.50 -4.17 -34.71
CA PRO A 767 31.67 -4.54 -35.86
C PRO A 767 31.26 -6.02 -35.82
N ILE A 768 30.00 -6.32 -36.14
CA ILE A 768 29.44 -7.68 -36.11
C ILE A 768 29.95 -8.48 -37.31
N SER A 769 30.22 -9.76 -37.08
CA SER A 769 30.66 -10.75 -38.07
C SER A 769 29.92 -12.07 -37.91
N ASP A 770 29.95 -12.94 -38.92
CA ASP A 770 29.29 -14.26 -38.93
C ASP A 770 29.67 -15.15 -37.72
N GLN A 771 30.87 -14.95 -37.15
CA GLN A 771 31.33 -15.66 -35.95
C GLN A 771 30.53 -15.31 -34.69
N ASP A 772 29.81 -14.18 -34.69
CA ASP A 772 28.99 -13.71 -33.57
C ASP A 772 27.63 -14.43 -33.46
N THR A 773 27.29 -15.26 -34.44
CA THR A 773 26.12 -16.16 -34.46
C THR A 773 26.04 -17.02 -33.18
N GLN A 774 27.20 -17.45 -32.64
CA GLN A 774 27.29 -18.21 -31.39
C GLN A 774 26.75 -17.44 -30.15
N TYR A 775 26.69 -16.11 -30.22
CA TYR A 775 26.22 -15.24 -29.14
C TYR A 775 24.78 -14.79 -29.37
N PHE A 776 24.41 -14.41 -30.59
CA PHE A 776 23.14 -13.74 -30.90
C PHE A 776 22.08 -14.58 -31.63
N GLY A 777 22.36 -15.85 -31.91
CA GLY A 777 21.43 -16.80 -32.55
C GLY A 777 21.69 -16.97 -34.06
N SER A 778 21.15 -18.04 -34.63
CA SER A 778 21.36 -18.47 -36.03
C SER A 778 20.76 -17.55 -37.10
N ASP A 779 19.83 -16.68 -36.72
CA ASP A 779 19.14 -15.71 -37.58
C ASP A 779 19.75 -14.29 -37.48
N LEU A 780 20.99 -14.18 -36.98
CA LEU A 780 21.74 -12.93 -36.87
C LEU A 780 21.88 -12.23 -38.23
N ASP A 781 22.26 -12.96 -39.29
CA ASP A 781 22.50 -12.42 -40.63
C ASP A 781 21.31 -11.62 -41.15
N LYS A 782 20.09 -12.10 -40.89
CA LYS A 782 18.85 -11.43 -41.27
C LYS A 782 18.67 -10.11 -40.52
N ILE A 783 18.91 -10.08 -39.21
CA ILE A 783 18.85 -8.83 -38.42
C ILE A 783 19.93 -7.85 -38.89
N CYS A 784 21.13 -8.34 -39.17
CA CYS A 784 22.23 -7.53 -39.68
C CYS A 784 21.88 -6.87 -41.03
N GLN A 785 21.31 -7.62 -41.98
CA GLN A 785 20.87 -7.09 -43.27
C GLN A 785 19.68 -6.13 -43.17
N GLU A 786 18.72 -6.38 -42.29
CA GLU A 786 17.50 -5.55 -42.16
C GLU A 786 17.71 -4.29 -41.30
N ARG A 787 18.61 -4.32 -40.30
CA ARG A 787 18.66 -3.32 -39.22
C ARG A 787 20.02 -2.64 -39.00
N LEU A 788 21.12 -3.19 -39.49
CA LEU A 788 22.47 -2.63 -39.31
C LEU A 788 23.01 -2.05 -40.62
N LEU A 789 24.13 -1.34 -40.55
CA LEU A 789 24.81 -0.78 -41.72
C LEU A 789 25.96 -1.71 -42.13
N PRO A 790 25.94 -2.33 -43.33
CA PRO A 790 27.06 -3.12 -43.83
C PRO A 790 28.25 -2.23 -44.24
N ASP A 791 29.45 -2.79 -44.18
CA ASP A 791 30.71 -2.23 -44.69
C ASP A 791 31.27 -3.09 -45.85
N ASP A 792 32.15 -2.51 -46.67
CA ASP A 792 32.72 -3.14 -47.87
C ASP A 792 33.51 -4.43 -47.55
N MET A 793 33.99 -4.59 -46.30
CA MET A 793 34.68 -5.78 -45.81
C MET A 793 33.74 -6.87 -45.23
N GLY A 794 32.42 -6.70 -45.34
CA GLY A 794 31.43 -7.67 -44.87
C GLY A 794 31.11 -7.61 -43.37
N TYR A 795 31.53 -6.56 -42.68
CA TYR A 795 31.16 -6.32 -41.28
C TYR A 795 29.87 -5.49 -41.17
N TYR A 796 29.17 -5.61 -40.04
CA TYR A 796 27.96 -4.82 -39.76
C TYR A 796 28.17 -3.87 -38.57
N HIS A 797 27.77 -2.60 -38.77
CA HIS A 797 27.92 -1.51 -37.82
C HIS A 797 26.58 -1.03 -37.26
N CYS A 798 26.63 -0.44 -36.05
CA CYS A 798 25.49 0.20 -35.42
C CYS A 798 24.86 1.29 -36.31
N HIS A 799 23.55 1.23 -36.50
CA HIS A 799 22.77 2.16 -37.31
C HIS A 799 22.69 3.56 -36.68
N ASP A 800 22.74 4.62 -37.50
CA ASP A 800 22.87 6.01 -37.05
C ASP A 800 21.76 6.48 -36.10
N ARG A 801 20.55 5.91 -36.21
CA ARG A 801 19.42 6.13 -35.28
C ARG A 801 19.81 5.94 -33.80
N PHE A 802 20.74 5.03 -33.49
CA PHE A 802 21.16 4.71 -32.13
C PHE A 802 22.47 5.42 -31.73
N ARG A 803 23.12 6.13 -32.65
CA ARG A 803 24.34 6.91 -32.38
C ARG A 803 23.98 8.25 -31.70
N PRO A 804 24.89 8.85 -30.91
CA PRO A 804 26.26 8.41 -30.64
C PRO A 804 26.41 7.35 -29.54
N ASN A 805 25.37 7.06 -28.74
CA ASN A 805 25.44 6.16 -27.58
C ASN A 805 24.27 5.15 -27.56
N PRO A 806 24.37 3.99 -28.23
CA PRO A 806 23.26 3.03 -28.34
C PRO A 806 22.80 2.50 -26.97
N SER A 807 23.73 2.35 -26.02
CA SER A 807 23.46 1.89 -24.66
C SER A 807 22.57 2.81 -23.82
N LYS A 808 22.33 4.06 -24.26
CA LYS A 808 21.33 4.95 -23.64
C LYS A 808 19.94 4.78 -24.23
N PHE A 809 19.84 4.38 -25.50
CA PHE A 809 18.55 4.11 -26.15
C PHE A 809 17.96 2.75 -25.74
N VAL A 810 18.80 1.82 -25.28
CA VAL A 810 18.42 0.45 -24.91
C VAL A 810 18.37 0.30 -23.39
N ALA A 811 17.40 0.97 -22.77
CA ALA A 811 17.21 0.93 -21.32
C ALA A 811 16.92 -0.51 -20.83
N ILE A 812 17.77 -1.02 -19.93
CA ILE A 812 17.66 -2.40 -19.41
C ILE A 812 16.72 -2.53 -18.21
N ARG A 813 16.30 -1.38 -17.66
CA ARG A 813 15.33 -1.18 -16.59
C ARG A 813 14.59 0.11 -16.86
N ASP A 814 13.43 0.27 -16.23
CA ASP A 814 12.67 1.52 -16.19
C ASP A 814 13.32 2.50 -15.19
N THR A 815 14.57 2.89 -15.47
CA THR A 815 15.31 3.88 -14.67
C THR A 815 15.06 5.25 -15.28
N GLU A 816 14.35 6.12 -14.56
CA GLU A 816 14.12 7.50 -14.99
C GLU A 816 15.40 8.31 -14.75
N ASP A 817 15.96 8.91 -15.82
CA ASP A 817 17.15 9.79 -15.73
C ASP A 817 16.86 11.08 -14.94
N GLU A 818 15.58 11.46 -14.79
CA GLU A 818 15.14 12.69 -14.12
C GLU A 818 14.68 12.42 -12.69
N HIS A 819 15.40 13.02 -11.73
CA HIS A 819 15.09 12.98 -10.30
C HIS A 819 14.86 14.38 -9.75
N PHE A 820 13.81 14.51 -8.93
CA PHE A 820 13.50 15.70 -8.16
C PHE A 820 14.27 15.71 -6.83
N ALA A 821 15.01 16.78 -6.57
CA ALA A 821 15.68 17.01 -5.28
C ALA A 821 14.72 17.66 -4.28
N ILE A 822 14.54 17.03 -3.12
CA ILE A 822 13.71 17.52 -2.02
C ILE A 822 14.60 18.23 -1.01
N ILE A 823 14.46 19.55 -0.90
CA ILE A 823 15.37 20.43 -0.14
C ILE A 823 14.68 20.96 1.13
N ASP A 824 15.26 20.65 2.29
CA ASP A 824 14.86 21.21 3.58
C ASP A 824 15.29 22.67 3.70
N ILE A 825 14.31 23.58 3.75
CA ILE A 825 14.51 25.01 3.98
C ILE A 825 14.27 25.42 5.44
N THR A 826 13.97 24.47 6.34
CA THR A 826 13.74 24.73 7.77
C THR A 826 14.94 25.46 8.37
N ASN A 827 14.69 26.61 9.02
CA ASN A 827 15.72 27.47 9.62
C ASN A 827 16.88 27.85 8.67
N GLY A 828 16.64 27.86 7.35
CA GLY A 828 17.66 28.19 6.33
C GLY A 828 18.67 27.08 6.03
N ARG A 829 18.41 25.83 6.44
CA ARG A 829 19.38 24.72 6.37
C ARG A 829 19.78 24.28 4.95
N ASN A 830 18.92 24.51 3.95
CA ASN A 830 19.13 24.25 2.52
C ASN A 830 19.80 22.90 2.20
N ALA A 831 19.36 21.82 2.86
CA ALA A 831 19.94 20.49 2.73
C ALA A 831 19.03 19.56 1.91
N VAL A 832 19.60 18.74 1.02
CA VAL A 832 18.84 17.72 0.29
C VAL A 832 18.50 16.57 1.25
N LEU A 833 17.20 16.31 1.45
CA LEU A 833 16.70 15.19 2.25
C LEU A 833 16.56 13.90 1.43
N GLU A 834 16.17 14.05 0.16
CA GLU A 834 15.76 12.92 -0.66
C GLU A 834 15.80 13.26 -2.15
N GLU A 835 16.01 12.24 -2.98
CA GLU A 835 15.86 12.27 -4.44
C GLU A 835 14.67 11.40 -4.84
N LEU A 836 13.83 11.91 -5.74
CA LEU A 836 12.57 11.26 -6.11
C LEU A 836 12.38 11.17 -7.62
N GLU A 837 12.07 9.98 -8.12
CA GLU A 837 11.67 9.71 -9.52
C GLU A 837 10.58 10.69 -10.04
N ALA A 838 10.78 11.24 -11.25
CA ALA A 838 9.84 12.19 -11.87
C ALA A 838 8.39 11.66 -12.01
N SER A 839 8.22 10.37 -12.27
CA SER A 839 6.92 9.66 -12.22
C SER A 839 6.14 9.86 -10.94
N ARG A 840 6.84 10.03 -9.82
CA ARG A 840 6.28 10.05 -8.47
C ARG A 840 6.15 11.46 -7.93
N ALA A 841 6.96 12.39 -8.42
CA ALA A 841 7.01 13.78 -7.98
C ALA A 841 5.61 14.40 -7.86
N THR A 842 4.84 14.42 -8.96
CA THR A 842 3.49 15.01 -9.01
C THR A 842 2.48 14.35 -8.06
N PHE A 843 2.70 13.11 -7.62
CA PHE A 843 1.80 12.42 -6.68
C PHE A 843 2.18 12.58 -5.20
N THR A 844 3.36 13.10 -4.87
CA THR A 844 3.86 13.14 -3.49
C THR A 844 4.45 14.47 -3.04
N ILE A 845 4.95 15.29 -3.97
CA ILE A 845 5.59 16.59 -3.68
C ILE A 845 4.94 17.76 -4.43
N TYR A 846 3.62 17.71 -4.60
CA TYR A 846 2.81 18.85 -5.08
C TYR A 846 2.67 19.94 -4.01
N ASP A 847 2.32 21.17 -4.43
CA ASP A 847 2.19 22.31 -3.52
C ASP A 847 1.20 22.06 -2.37
N GLY A 848 1.66 22.26 -1.13
CA GLY A 848 0.91 22.00 0.08
C GLY A 848 0.77 20.53 0.48
N ALA A 849 1.45 19.60 -0.20
CA ALA A 849 1.57 18.21 0.24
C ALA A 849 2.26 18.10 1.60
N ILE A 850 1.85 17.10 2.39
CA ILE A 850 2.61 16.64 3.57
C ILE A 850 3.48 15.46 3.13
N PHE A 851 4.77 15.73 3.06
CA PHE A 851 5.84 14.76 2.82
C PHE A 851 6.28 14.12 4.13
N LEU A 852 6.63 12.83 4.11
CA LEU A 852 7.05 12.05 5.28
C LEU A 852 8.47 11.52 5.09
N HIS A 853 9.34 11.83 6.05
CA HIS A 853 10.73 11.38 6.04
C HIS A 853 11.21 10.98 7.45
N GLN A 854 11.55 9.71 7.64
CA GLN A 854 11.91 9.11 8.94
C GLN A 854 10.81 9.27 10.02
N GLY A 855 9.55 9.28 9.58
CA GLY A 855 8.37 9.56 10.40
C GLY A 855 8.11 11.04 10.70
N ASN A 856 9.01 11.96 10.31
CA ASN A 856 8.81 13.40 10.46
C ASN A 856 7.94 13.95 9.32
N THR A 857 7.06 14.91 9.65
CA THR A 857 6.22 15.64 8.71
C THR A 857 6.91 16.89 8.16
N TYR A 858 6.86 17.05 6.85
CA TYR A 858 7.36 18.20 6.11
C TYR A 858 6.25 18.73 5.19
N LEU A 859 6.07 20.05 5.13
CA LEU A 859 5.14 20.71 4.21
C LEU A 859 5.89 21.16 2.96
N VAL A 860 5.40 20.75 1.78
CA VAL A 860 5.89 21.28 0.50
C VAL A 860 5.41 22.73 0.35
N ARG A 861 6.39 23.65 0.25
CA ARG A 861 6.15 25.09 0.09
C ARG A 861 6.13 25.51 -1.37
N ASP A 862 7.17 25.10 -2.11
CA ASP A 862 7.32 25.38 -3.53
C ASP A 862 7.66 24.08 -4.26
N PHE A 863 6.83 23.66 -5.23
CA PHE A 863 7.16 22.66 -6.25
C PHE A 863 7.59 23.38 -7.54
N ILE A 864 8.80 23.10 -8.03
CA ILE A 864 9.37 23.78 -9.22
C ILE A 864 9.76 22.73 -10.28
N PRO A 865 8.83 22.33 -11.16
CA PRO A 865 9.06 21.32 -12.19
C PRO A 865 10.25 21.62 -13.12
N GLU A 866 10.43 22.87 -13.55
CA GLU A 866 11.45 23.23 -14.55
C GLU A 866 12.88 23.14 -14.01
N LYS A 867 13.04 23.01 -12.68
CA LYS A 867 14.33 22.86 -12.01
C LYS A 867 14.50 21.50 -11.33
N LEU A 868 13.49 20.61 -11.42
CA LEU A 868 13.45 19.34 -10.70
C LEU A 868 13.68 19.51 -9.18
N ILE A 869 13.05 20.51 -8.54
CA ILE A 869 13.24 20.81 -7.11
C ILE A 869 11.89 20.95 -6.41
N ALA A 870 11.78 20.39 -5.20
CA ALA A 870 10.75 20.74 -4.24
C ALA A 870 11.37 21.28 -2.95
N LYS A 871 10.90 22.43 -2.46
CA LYS A 871 11.30 23.00 -1.17
C LYS A 871 10.32 22.57 -0.09
N VAL A 872 10.84 22.05 1.02
CA VAL A 872 10.04 21.54 2.13
C VAL A 872 10.45 22.16 3.45
N GLU A 873 9.48 22.39 4.32
CA GLU A 873 9.68 22.94 5.67
C GLU A 873 9.13 21.95 6.70
N ARG A 874 9.90 21.65 7.74
CA ARG A 874 9.47 20.75 8.82
C ARG A 874 8.34 21.38 9.61
N VAL A 875 7.22 20.69 9.71
CA VAL A 875 6.02 21.15 10.43
C VAL A 875 5.51 20.04 11.35
N THR A 876 4.93 20.41 12.49
CA THR A 876 4.20 19.47 13.35
C THR A 876 2.71 19.65 13.08
N VAL A 877 2.07 18.65 12.47
CA VAL A 877 0.65 18.71 12.07
C VAL A 877 -0.08 17.40 12.37
N ASP A 878 -1.35 17.49 12.76
CA ASP A 878 -2.21 16.33 13.01
C ASP A 878 -2.93 15.78 11.77
N TRP A 879 -2.61 16.31 10.58
CA TRP A 879 -3.23 15.92 9.32
C TRP A 879 -2.17 15.57 8.26
N THR A 880 -2.52 14.65 7.37
CA THR A 880 -1.74 14.25 6.20
C THR A 880 -2.48 14.63 4.92
N THR A 881 -1.80 14.60 3.78
CA THR A 881 -2.45 14.80 2.47
C THR A 881 -2.68 13.49 1.72
N THR A 882 -3.83 13.37 1.07
CA THR A 882 -4.07 12.37 0.04
C THR A 882 -4.43 13.08 -1.27
N GLN A 883 -3.70 12.80 -2.34
CA GLN A 883 -3.89 13.41 -3.65
C GLN A 883 -5.30 13.16 -4.23
N ARG A 884 -5.73 14.05 -5.11
CA ARG A 884 -6.91 13.86 -5.97
C ARG A 884 -6.41 13.77 -7.40
N ASP A 885 -6.26 12.55 -7.90
CA ASP A 885 -5.69 12.25 -9.21
C ASP A 885 -6.70 11.61 -10.17
N PHE A 886 -6.35 11.66 -11.46
CA PHE A 886 -6.83 10.70 -12.44
C PHE A 886 -5.69 10.30 -13.37
N THR A 887 -5.84 9.12 -13.99
CA THR A 887 -4.97 8.63 -15.05
C THR A 887 -5.88 8.28 -16.23
N ASP A 888 -5.76 9.01 -17.33
CA ASP A 888 -6.30 8.63 -18.63
C ASP A 888 -5.30 7.72 -19.35
N ILE A 889 -5.82 6.71 -20.04
CA ILE A 889 -5.03 5.72 -20.79
C ILE A 889 -5.73 5.53 -22.13
N ASP A 890 -5.36 6.38 -23.09
CA ASP A 890 -6.04 6.48 -24.38
C ASP A 890 -5.09 6.03 -25.50
N PRO A 891 -5.47 5.02 -26.29
CA PRO A 891 -4.80 4.72 -27.55
C PRO A 891 -4.89 5.90 -28.52
N THR A 892 -3.75 6.36 -29.04
CA THR A 892 -3.67 7.54 -29.94
C THR A 892 -3.42 7.19 -31.39
N GLU A 893 -2.76 6.07 -31.66
CA GLU A 893 -2.32 5.71 -33.02
C GLU A 893 -2.29 4.19 -33.18
N THR A 894 -2.99 3.69 -34.20
CA THR A 894 -3.00 2.27 -34.58
C THR A 894 -1.84 1.97 -35.53
N GLU A 895 -1.01 0.98 -35.18
CA GLU A 895 0.10 0.50 -36.01
C GLU A 895 -0.15 -0.91 -36.57
N ALA A 896 -0.87 -1.76 -35.84
CA ALA A 896 -1.27 -3.09 -36.31
C ALA A 896 -2.72 -3.42 -35.89
N ILE A 897 -3.39 -4.24 -36.71
CA ILE A 897 -4.77 -4.70 -36.50
C ILE A 897 -4.79 -6.21 -36.71
N ARG A 898 -5.51 -6.93 -35.87
CA ARG A 898 -5.68 -8.39 -35.97
C ARG A 898 -7.13 -8.78 -35.67
N ASN A 899 -7.71 -9.59 -36.55
CA ASN A 899 -9.04 -10.16 -36.30
C ASN A 899 -8.93 -11.28 -35.26
N VAL A 900 -9.86 -11.32 -34.30
CA VAL A 900 -9.95 -12.42 -33.34
C VAL A 900 -10.50 -13.66 -34.06
N LYS A 901 -9.81 -14.80 -33.96
CA LYS A 901 -10.18 -16.03 -34.68
C LYS A 901 -11.57 -16.50 -34.27
N SER A 902 -12.44 -16.67 -35.27
CA SER A 902 -13.84 -17.07 -35.13
C SER A 902 -14.74 -16.01 -34.48
N SER A 903 -14.40 -14.72 -34.59
CA SER A 903 -15.19 -13.60 -34.07
C SER A 903 -15.16 -12.40 -35.01
N LEU A 904 -16.22 -11.58 -34.99
CA LEU A 904 -16.27 -10.27 -35.66
C LEU A 904 -15.39 -9.19 -34.97
N SER A 905 -14.90 -9.47 -33.76
CA SER A 905 -14.09 -8.52 -32.97
C SER A 905 -12.66 -8.37 -33.50
N ARG A 906 -12.12 -7.15 -33.36
CA ARG A 906 -10.75 -6.81 -33.75
C ARG A 906 -9.92 -6.42 -32.53
N ALA A 907 -8.70 -6.94 -32.47
CA ALA A 907 -7.66 -6.44 -31.60
C ALA A 907 -6.82 -5.42 -32.35
N TYR A 908 -6.35 -4.40 -31.63
CA TYR A 908 -5.53 -3.32 -32.15
C TYR A 908 -4.24 -3.22 -31.34
N TYR A 909 -3.16 -2.77 -31.97
CA TYR A 909 -1.86 -2.51 -31.34
C TYR A 909 -1.26 -1.21 -31.86
N GLY A 910 -0.57 -0.46 -30.99
CA GLY A 910 0.10 0.79 -31.34
C GLY A 910 0.43 1.67 -30.15
N THR A 911 0.41 2.99 -30.36
CA THR A 911 0.82 3.99 -29.38
C THR A 911 -0.32 4.33 -28.42
N ILE A 912 -0.05 4.26 -27.11
CA ILE A 912 -0.96 4.60 -26.02
C ILE A 912 -0.41 5.80 -25.25
N LYS A 913 -1.26 6.82 -25.06
CA LYS A 913 -0.97 8.00 -24.25
C LYS A 913 -1.52 7.79 -22.85
N ILE A 914 -0.63 7.81 -21.86
CA ILE A 914 -0.94 7.76 -20.44
C ILE A 914 -0.83 9.19 -19.91
N GLN A 915 -1.95 9.79 -19.52
CA GLN A 915 -2.00 11.16 -19.00
C GLN A 915 -2.40 11.15 -17.54
N GLN A 916 -1.53 11.67 -16.67
CA GLN A 916 -1.71 11.71 -15.23
C GLN A 916 -1.85 13.15 -14.76
N ASN A 917 -2.92 13.46 -14.03
CA ASN A 917 -3.17 14.81 -13.51
C ASN A 917 -3.57 14.77 -12.04
N VAL A 918 -2.94 15.64 -11.23
CA VAL A 918 -3.22 15.86 -9.81
C VAL A 918 -3.82 17.26 -9.64
N PHE A 919 -5.15 17.32 -9.69
CA PHE A 919 -5.93 18.56 -9.71
C PHE A 919 -6.29 19.09 -8.30
N GLY A 920 -5.69 18.49 -7.26
CA GLY A 920 -5.91 18.87 -5.87
C GLY A 920 -5.54 17.77 -4.88
N TYR A 921 -5.90 17.98 -3.62
CA TYR A 921 -5.71 17.02 -2.54
C TYR A 921 -6.78 17.18 -1.44
N PHE A 922 -6.93 16.15 -0.63
CA PHE A 922 -7.67 16.22 0.64
C PHE A 922 -6.69 16.37 1.81
N LYS A 923 -7.05 17.21 2.78
CA LYS A 923 -6.44 17.18 4.11
C LYS A 923 -7.17 16.15 4.95
N VAL A 924 -6.45 15.17 5.47
CA VAL A 924 -6.99 13.99 6.13
C VAL A 924 -6.45 13.89 7.54
N ASP A 925 -7.34 13.81 8.52
CA ASP A 925 -7.04 13.59 9.94
C ASP A 925 -6.45 12.17 10.17
N LYS A 926 -5.77 11.94 11.31
CA LYS A 926 -5.20 10.63 11.70
C LYS A 926 -6.20 9.47 11.64
N ARG A 927 -7.50 9.77 11.75
CA ARG A 927 -8.64 8.83 11.65
C ARG A 927 -9.18 8.63 10.22
N GLY A 928 -8.49 9.09 9.18
CA GLY A 928 -8.94 8.97 7.78
C GLY A 928 -10.05 9.95 7.37
N ARG A 929 -10.39 10.93 8.22
CA ARG A 929 -11.49 11.88 7.98
C ARG A 929 -11.02 13.06 7.14
N VAL A 930 -11.73 13.35 6.03
CA VAL A 930 -11.46 14.53 5.19
C VAL A 930 -11.88 15.82 5.90
N LEU A 931 -10.88 16.58 6.36
CA LEU A 931 -11.00 17.89 6.98
C LEU A 931 -11.35 18.95 5.92
N ASP A 932 -10.58 18.98 4.83
CA ASP A 932 -10.69 19.99 3.78
C ASP A 932 -10.32 19.43 2.40
N ALA A 933 -10.76 20.10 1.34
CA ALA A 933 -10.52 19.71 -0.05
C ALA A 933 -9.98 20.91 -0.84
N ILE A 934 -8.71 20.84 -1.24
CA ILE A 934 -7.99 21.93 -1.90
C ILE A 934 -7.81 21.55 -3.38
N GLN A 935 -7.94 22.54 -4.26
CA GLN A 935 -7.59 22.42 -5.68
C GLN A 935 -6.18 22.96 -5.89
N VAL A 936 -5.43 22.31 -6.78
CA VAL A 936 -4.06 22.69 -7.16
C VAL A 936 -3.97 22.57 -8.68
N ASP A 937 -3.32 23.53 -9.32
CA ASP A 937 -3.12 23.56 -10.76
C ASP A 937 -1.72 23.01 -11.09
N ASN A 938 -1.58 21.69 -11.06
CA ASN A 938 -0.35 21.01 -11.44
C ASN A 938 -0.37 20.67 -12.94
N PRO A 939 0.76 20.80 -13.67
CA PRO A 939 0.82 20.38 -15.06
C PRO A 939 0.63 18.85 -15.17
N PRO A 940 -0.12 18.36 -16.18
CA PRO A 940 -0.32 16.93 -16.37
C PRO A 940 0.96 16.25 -16.88
N ILE A 941 1.35 15.15 -16.25
CA ILE A 941 2.41 14.28 -16.79
C ILE A 941 1.80 13.47 -17.95
N ILE A 942 2.40 13.58 -19.13
CA ILE A 942 2.04 12.79 -20.30
C ILE A 942 3.18 11.82 -20.61
N ARG A 943 2.85 10.54 -20.77
CA ARG A 943 3.76 9.48 -21.20
C ARG A 943 3.19 8.78 -22.42
N TYR A 944 4.08 8.31 -23.28
CA TYR A 944 3.72 7.44 -24.41
C TYR A 944 4.35 6.07 -24.17
N SER A 945 3.56 5.02 -24.37
CA SER A 945 4.01 3.62 -24.36
C SER A 945 3.38 2.88 -25.54
N LYS A 946 3.75 1.62 -25.72
CA LYS A 946 3.09 0.69 -26.64
C LYS A 946 2.13 -0.24 -25.90
N GLY A 947 1.11 -0.69 -26.60
CA GLY A 947 0.16 -1.64 -26.06
C GLY A 947 -0.88 -2.10 -27.07
N MET A 948 -1.75 -2.98 -26.59
CA MET A 948 -2.89 -3.52 -27.32
C MET A 948 -4.21 -3.13 -26.67
N TRP A 949 -5.26 -3.00 -27.48
CA TRP A 949 -6.62 -2.78 -26.99
C TRP A 949 -7.65 -3.54 -27.81
N LEU A 950 -8.79 -3.83 -27.18
CA LEU A 950 -9.97 -4.40 -27.81
C LEU A 950 -11.18 -3.51 -27.49
N ASP A 951 -11.92 -3.15 -28.53
CA ASP A 951 -13.14 -2.36 -28.41
C ASP A 951 -14.29 -3.29 -28.01
N VAL A 952 -15.03 -2.94 -26.95
CA VAL A 952 -16.13 -3.76 -26.45
C VAL A 952 -17.31 -3.68 -27.43
N PRO A 953 -17.84 -4.82 -27.93
CA PRO A 953 -18.98 -4.81 -28.84
C PRO A 953 -20.21 -4.16 -28.20
N LYS A 954 -20.98 -3.41 -29.00
CA LYS A 954 -22.19 -2.72 -28.50
C LYS A 954 -23.17 -3.70 -27.83
N LEU A 955 -23.36 -4.88 -28.41
CA LEU A 955 -24.20 -5.96 -27.86
C LEU A 955 -23.85 -6.29 -26.40
N ALA A 956 -22.57 -6.26 -26.02
CA ALA A 956 -22.15 -6.50 -24.64
C ALA A 956 -22.64 -5.40 -23.69
N LEU A 957 -22.54 -4.13 -24.11
CA LEU A 957 -22.99 -2.98 -23.32
C LEU A 957 -24.51 -2.95 -23.19
N ASP A 958 -25.23 -3.22 -24.29
CA ASP A 958 -26.69 -3.31 -24.29
C ASP A 958 -27.16 -4.41 -23.29
N ILE A 959 -26.54 -5.61 -23.30
CA ILE A 959 -26.82 -6.70 -22.33
C ILE A 959 -26.49 -6.31 -20.88
N LEU A 960 -25.35 -5.64 -20.64
CA LEU A 960 -24.95 -5.19 -19.30
C LEU A 960 -25.94 -4.16 -18.75
N GLN A 961 -26.42 -3.25 -19.60
CA GLN A 961 -27.43 -2.25 -19.25
C GLN A 961 -28.78 -2.90 -18.93
N ASP A 962 -29.26 -3.82 -19.77
CA ASP A 962 -30.50 -4.58 -19.57
C ASP A 962 -30.49 -5.40 -18.26
N ARG A 963 -29.35 -6.05 -17.95
CA ARG A 963 -29.14 -6.80 -16.71
C ARG A 963 -28.70 -5.94 -15.52
N ARG A 964 -28.61 -4.61 -15.67
CA ARG A 964 -28.25 -3.64 -14.62
C ARG A 964 -26.89 -3.90 -13.95
N LEU A 965 -25.94 -4.43 -14.71
CA LEU A 965 -24.56 -4.65 -14.28
C LEU A 965 -23.69 -3.43 -14.60
N ASN A 966 -22.68 -3.15 -13.78
CA ASN A 966 -21.80 -2.00 -14.00
C ASN A 966 -20.79 -2.30 -15.13
N SER A 967 -20.93 -1.60 -16.26
CA SER A 967 -20.07 -1.75 -17.45
C SER A 967 -18.57 -1.54 -17.16
N ALA A 968 -18.21 -0.57 -16.30
CA ALA A 968 -16.82 -0.34 -15.92
C ALA A 968 -16.25 -1.49 -15.07
N ALA A 969 -17.05 -2.06 -14.17
CA ALA A 969 -16.69 -3.23 -13.35
C ALA A 969 -16.57 -4.52 -14.18
N ALA A 970 -17.42 -4.68 -15.20
CA ALA A 970 -17.36 -5.79 -16.16
C ALA A 970 -16.07 -5.76 -17.00
N ILE A 971 -15.72 -4.59 -17.55
CA ILE A 971 -14.50 -4.38 -18.34
C ILE A 971 -13.26 -4.60 -17.48
N HIS A 972 -13.19 -3.98 -16.30
CA HIS A 972 -12.05 -4.11 -15.38
C HIS A 972 -11.81 -5.56 -14.95
N ALA A 973 -12.88 -6.31 -14.69
CA ALA A 973 -12.80 -7.74 -14.38
C ALA A 973 -12.34 -8.60 -15.57
N ALA A 974 -12.67 -8.23 -16.80
CA ALA A 974 -12.15 -8.88 -18.01
C ALA A 974 -10.67 -8.54 -18.26
N GLU A 975 -10.26 -7.29 -18.04
CA GLU A 975 -8.86 -6.85 -18.11
C GLU A 975 -7.99 -7.63 -17.11
N HIS A 976 -8.42 -7.77 -15.85
CA HIS A 976 -7.69 -8.56 -14.86
C HIS A 976 -7.67 -10.06 -15.18
N ALA A 977 -8.77 -10.65 -15.68
CA ALA A 977 -8.81 -12.05 -16.07
C ALA A 977 -7.78 -12.37 -17.18
N VAL A 978 -7.71 -11.54 -18.23
CA VAL A 978 -6.74 -11.68 -19.32
C VAL A 978 -5.31 -11.42 -18.82
N MET A 979 -5.10 -10.35 -18.06
CA MET A 979 -3.78 -9.99 -17.52
C MET A 979 -3.19 -11.11 -16.63
N SER A 980 -4.03 -11.79 -15.85
CA SER A 980 -3.62 -12.91 -14.98
C SER A 980 -3.09 -14.15 -15.73
N LEU A 981 -3.28 -14.20 -17.05
CA LEU A 981 -2.86 -15.31 -17.91
C LEU A 981 -1.67 -14.96 -18.82
N LEU A 982 -1.31 -13.68 -18.94
CA LEU A 982 -0.16 -13.24 -19.76
C LEU A 982 1.15 -13.99 -19.45
N PRO A 983 1.53 -14.26 -18.18
CA PRO A 983 2.75 -15.00 -17.86
C PRO A 983 2.80 -16.45 -18.39
N THR A 984 1.66 -17.00 -18.81
CA THR A 984 1.57 -18.34 -19.42
C THR A 984 2.11 -18.36 -20.85
N PHE A 985 1.98 -17.24 -21.57
CA PHE A 985 2.31 -17.10 -23.00
C PHE A 985 3.55 -16.24 -23.24
N VAL A 986 3.76 -15.23 -22.40
CA VAL A 986 4.89 -14.31 -22.50
C VAL A 986 5.67 -14.35 -21.21
N ILE A 987 6.99 -14.45 -21.29
CA ILE A 987 7.87 -14.40 -20.14
C ILE A 987 7.92 -12.94 -19.66
N SER A 988 7.04 -12.62 -18.71
CA SER A 988 6.90 -11.29 -18.12
C SER A 988 6.75 -11.39 -16.61
N MET A 989 7.24 -10.38 -15.91
CA MET A 989 6.87 -10.17 -14.52
C MET A 989 5.49 -9.53 -14.45
N PRO A 990 4.66 -9.83 -13.43
CA PRO A 990 3.31 -9.29 -13.30
C PRO A 990 3.20 -7.75 -13.37
N GLU A 991 4.28 -7.02 -13.07
CA GLU A 991 4.33 -5.55 -13.16
C GLU A 991 4.61 -4.99 -14.57
N ASP A 992 5.05 -5.81 -15.51
CA ASP A 992 5.57 -5.36 -16.81
C ASP A 992 4.47 -4.91 -17.78
N VAL A 993 3.24 -5.42 -17.60
CA VAL A 993 2.03 -5.01 -18.35
C VAL A 993 1.01 -4.45 -17.36
N ARG A 994 0.33 -3.37 -17.73
CA ARG A 994 -0.70 -2.72 -16.91
C ARG A 994 -1.97 -2.43 -17.72
N THR A 995 -3.02 -2.08 -16.98
CA THR A 995 -4.38 -1.77 -17.44
C THR A 995 -4.95 -0.65 -16.55
N GLU A 996 -5.99 0.06 -17.02
CA GLU A 996 -6.59 1.17 -16.29
C GLU A 996 -7.48 0.70 -15.12
N CYS A 997 -6.91 0.61 -13.92
CA CYS A 997 -7.68 0.28 -12.72
C CYS A 997 -8.77 1.33 -12.41
N LYS A 998 -10.02 0.89 -12.23
CA LYS A 998 -11.18 1.79 -12.01
C LYS A 998 -11.32 2.17 -10.53
N VAL A 999 -11.72 3.41 -10.25
CA VAL A 999 -11.73 4.00 -8.90
C VAL A 999 -13.15 3.96 -8.34
N ALA A 1000 -13.40 3.19 -7.27
CA ALA A 1000 -14.75 2.99 -6.71
C ALA A 1000 -15.49 4.31 -6.38
N LEU A 1001 -14.79 5.27 -5.77
CA LEU A 1001 -15.31 6.62 -5.50
C LEU A 1001 -15.80 7.39 -6.73
N LYS A 1002 -15.39 7.00 -7.95
CA LYS A 1002 -15.84 7.59 -9.22
C LYS A 1002 -16.93 6.74 -9.85
N GLU A 1003 -16.77 5.42 -9.92
CA GLU A 1003 -17.74 4.53 -10.59
C GLU A 1003 -19.04 4.30 -9.80
N PHE A 1004 -19.04 4.53 -8.48
CA PHE A 1004 -20.23 4.37 -7.61
C PHE A 1004 -20.75 5.71 -7.04
N SER A 1005 -20.22 6.84 -7.53
CA SER A 1005 -20.68 8.17 -7.15
C SER A 1005 -22.01 8.52 -7.83
N ALA A 1006 -22.99 8.99 -7.06
CA ALA A 1006 -24.25 9.50 -7.60
C ALA A 1006 -24.13 10.84 -8.36
N ILE A 1007 -22.95 11.47 -8.36
CA ILE A 1007 -22.66 12.69 -9.13
C ILE A 1007 -22.03 12.29 -10.46
N GLU A 1008 -22.68 12.64 -11.58
CA GLU A 1008 -22.17 12.38 -12.92
C GLU A 1008 -20.80 13.04 -13.14
N THR A 1009 -19.84 12.25 -13.62
CA THR A 1009 -18.50 12.72 -13.94
C THR A 1009 -18.43 13.25 -15.36
N GLN A 1010 -17.88 14.46 -15.56
CA GLN A 1010 -17.60 15.00 -16.90
C GLN A 1010 -16.65 14.11 -17.73
N ARG A 1011 -15.79 13.33 -17.05
CA ARG A 1011 -14.92 12.32 -17.65
C ARG A 1011 -15.71 11.08 -18.00
N LYS A 1012 -15.91 10.82 -19.29
CA LYS A 1012 -16.45 9.56 -19.83
C LYS A 1012 -15.35 8.80 -20.57
N ARG A 1013 -15.33 7.47 -20.47
CA ARG A 1013 -14.25 6.62 -21.00
C ARG A 1013 -14.74 5.69 -22.11
N PRO A 1014 -13.97 5.48 -23.19
CA PRO A 1014 -14.33 4.52 -24.22
C PRO A 1014 -14.36 3.10 -23.64
N ALA A 1015 -15.37 2.32 -24.01
CA ALA A 1015 -15.53 0.92 -23.61
C ALA A 1015 -14.46 0.05 -24.31
N ARG A 1016 -13.32 -0.08 -23.65
CA ARG A 1016 -12.12 -0.76 -24.14
C ARG A 1016 -11.46 -1.58 -23.05
N LEU A 1017 -10.94 -2.76 -23.42
CA LEU A 1017 -9.93 -3.45 -22.63
C LEU A 1017 -8.57 -2.94 -23.13
N THR A 1018 -7.77 -2.31 -22.27
CA THR A 1018 -6.52 -1.66 -22.70
C THR A 1018 -5.34 -2.20 -21.89
N PHE A 1019 -4.37 -2.79 -22.59
CA PHE A 1019 -3.17 -3.40 -22.01
C PHE A 1019 -1.93 -2.70 -22.58
N TYR A 1020 -1.09 -2.14 -21.72
CA TYR A 1020 0.09 -1.40 -22.14
C TYR A 1020 1.35 -1.86 -21.41
N ASP A 1021 2.49 -1.76 -22.09
CA ASP A 1021 3.78 -2.03 -21.49
C ASP A 1021 4.05 -0.94 -20.45
N ALA A 1022 4.26 -1.34 -19.20
CA ALA A 1022 4.55 -0.43 -18.09
C ALA A 1022 5.99 0.08 -18.11
N LYS A 1023 6.87 -0.56 -18.90
CA LYS A 1023 8.33 -0.36 -18.99
C LYS A 1023 8.75 -0.29 -20.46
N GLY A 1024 9.93 0.27 -20.74
CA GLY A 1024 10.52 0.34 -22.09
C GLY A 1024 10.27 1.66 -22.84
N GLY A 1025 9.75 2.68 -22.17
CA GLY A 1025 9.51 4.01 -22.73
C GLY A 1025 8.62 4.02 -23.97
N ALA A 1026 8.86 4.96 -24.89
CA ALA A 1026 8.02 5.16 -26.08
C ALA A 1026 8.02 3.98 -27.09
N SER A 1027 8.97 3.05 -26.96
CA SER A 1027 9.03 1.84 -27.80
C SER A 1027 8.32 0.63 -27.18
N GLY A 1028 7.96 0.70 -25.89
CA GLY A 1028 7.50 -0.46 -25.12
C GLY A 1028 8.61 -1.47 -24.82
N SER A 1029 8.23 -2.54 -24.12
CA SER A 1029 9.09 -3.69 -23.79
C SER A 1029 8.86 -4.89 -24.74
N GLY A 1030 7.84 -4.81 -25.60
CA GLY A 1030 7.49 -5.85 -26.58
C GLY A 1030 6.59 -6.96 -26.02
N ILE A 1031 6.23 -6.88 -24.75
CA ILE A 1031 5.42 -7.89 -24.06
C ILE A 1031 3.97 -7.80 -24.55
N SER A 1032 3.41 -6.60 -24.67
CA SER A 1032 2.11 -6.36 -25.30
C SER A 1032 2.06 -6.78 -26.77
N THR A 1033 3.18 -6.72 -27.50
CA THR A 1033 3.27 -7.22 -28.88
C THR A 1033 3.08 -8.75 -28.92
N LYS A 1034 3.80 -9.49 -28.07
CA LYS A 1034 3.62 -10.96 -27.96
C LYS A 1034 2.22 -11.32 -27.41
N ALA A 1035 1.67 -10.51 -26.50
CA ALA A 1035 0.29 -10.70 -26.03
C ALA A 1035 -0.75 -10.53 -27.15
N PHE A 1036 -0.57 -9.52 -27.99
CA PHE A 1036 -1.38 -9.28 -29.19
C PHE A 1036 -1.31 -10.46 -30.18
N ASP A 1037 -0.14 -11.09 -30.31
CA ASP A 1037 0.03 -12.28 -31.16
C ASP A 1037 -0.68 -13.55 -30.64
N HIS A 1038 -1.02 -13.61 -29.35
CA HIS A 1038 -1.69 -14.74 -28.72
C HIS A 1038 -3.10 -14.42 -28.17
N ILE A 1039 -3.66 -13.25 -28.50
CA ILE A 1039 -4.93 -12.74 -27.95
C ILE A 1039 -6.10 -13.74 -28.07
N ASP A 1040 -6.16 -14.48 -29.19
CA ASP A 1040 -7.16 -15.53 -29.44
C ASP A 1040 -7.20 -16.60 -28.34
N HIS A 1041 -6.01 -17.02 -27.86
CA HIS A 1041 -5.86 -18.06 -26.87
C HIS A 1041 -6.03 -17.50 -25.45
N LEU A 1042 -5.53 -16.29 -25.21
CA LEU A 1042 -5.69 -15.56 -23.95
C LEU A 1042 -7.18 -15.36 -23.59
N LEU A 1043 -8.00 -14.89 -24.54
CA LEU A 1043 -9.44 -14.69 -24.32
C LEU A 1043 -10.17 -16.01 -24.01
N ARG A 1044 -9.88 -17.09 -24.76
CA ARG A 1044 -10.50 -18.41 -24.54
C ARG A 1044 -10.10 -19.03 -23.20
N MET A 1045 -8.83 -18.88 -22.80
CA MET A 1045 -8.37 -19.33 -21.49
C MET A 1045 -8.93 -18.48 -20.35
N ALA A 1046 -9.07 -17.16 -20.54
CA ALA A 1046 -9.72 -16.27 -19.57
C ALA A 1046 -11.17 -16.69 -19.35
N LEU A 1047 -11.93 -16.93 -20.43
CA LEU A 1047 -13.30 -17.43 -20.33
C LEU A 1047 -13.39 -18.75 -19.55
N LYS A 1048 -12.59 -19.76 -19.96
CA LYS A 1048 -12.56 -21.06 -19.29
C LYS A 1048 -12.22 -20.95 -17.80
N ARG A 1049 -11.28 -20.07 -17.43
CA ARG A 1049 -10.88 -19.81 -16.03
C ARG A 1049 -11.99 -19.13 -15.23
N VAL A 1050 -12.70 -18.17 -15.83
CA VAL A 1050 -13.83 -17.48 -15.18
C VAL A 1050 -15.03 -18.40 -14.98
N GLU A 1051 -15.31 -19.29 -15.94
CA GLU A 1051 -16.42 -20.25 -15.89
C GLU A 1051 -16.15 -21.46 -15.00
N ALA A 1052 -14.92 -21.99 -14.95
CA ALA A 1052 -14.58 -23.13 -14.10
C ALA A 1052 -14.53 -22.78 -12.61
N CYS A 1053 -14.34 -21.51 -12.26
CA CYS A 1053 -14.27 -21.07 -10.87
C CYS A 1053 -15.69 -20.95 -10.25
N ALA A 1054 -15.89 -21.52 -9.05
CA ALA A 1054 -17.21 -21.55 -8.39
C ALA A 1054 -17.61 -20.24 -7.65
N CYS A 1055 -16.71 -19.26 -7.49
CA CYS A 1055 -17.03 -18.05 -6.71
C CYS A 1055 -18.07 -17.15 -7.41
N GLN A 1056 -18.87 -16.40 -6.64
CA GLN A 1056 -19.92 -15.53 -7.18
C GLN A 1056 -19.41 -14.14 -7.57
N LEU A 1057 -18.81 -13.41 -6.61
CA LEU A 1057 -18.34 -12.04 -6.81
C LEU A 1057 -17.05 -11.95 -7.65
N GLY A 1058 -16.20 -12.97 -7.56
CA GLY A 1058 -14.86 -12.99 -8.13
C GLY A 1058 -13.79 -13.28 -7.07
N CYS A 1059 -12.70 -13.94 -7.48
CA CYS A 1059 -11.55 -14.25 -6.62
C CYS A 1059 -10.25 -14.17 -7.44
N LEU A 1060 -9.10 -14.32 -6.77
CA LEU A 1060 -7.76 -14.29 -7.41
C LEU A 1060 -7.56 -15.43 -8.42
N GLU A 1061 -8.31 -16.52 -8.27
CA GLU A 1061 -8.29 -17.63 -9.22
C GLU A 1061 -9.09 -17.35 -10.50
N CYS A 1062 -9.84 -16.24 -10.61
CA CYS A 1062 -10.63 -15.95 -11.82
C CYS A 1062 -10.54 -14.51 -12.36
N VAL A 1063 -10.89 -13.50 -11.58
CA VAL A 1063 -11.02 -12.11 -12.07
C VAL A 1063 -10.26 -11.09 -11.21
N ALA A 1064 -10.02 -11.35 -9.93
CA ALA A 1064 -9.30 -10.40 -9.08
C ALA A 1064 -7.79 -10.47 -9.34
N SER A 1065 -7.10 -9.33 -9.22
CA SER A 1065 -5.65 -9.20 -9.38
C SER A 1065 -4.98 -8.79 -8.07
N THR A 1066 -3.85 -9.41 -7.74
CA THR A 1066 -3.00 -9.00 -6.61
C THR A 1066 -2.34 -7.63 -6.83
N LEU A 1067 -2.36 -7.11 -8.07
CA LEU A 1067 -1.76 -5.84 -8.47
C LEU A 1067 -2.78 -4.72 -8.73
N CYS A 1068 -4.07 -4.94 -8.44
CA CYS A 1068 -5.08 -3.90 -8.61
C CYS A 1068 -4.77 -2.68 -7.71
N LYS A 1069 -4.45 -1.51 -8.31
CA LYS A 1069 -4.19 -0.25 -7.57
C LYS A 1069 -5.40 0.17 -6.71
N GLN A 1070 -6.58 -0.37 -6.98
CA GLN A 1070 -7.87 -0.03 -6.35
C GLN A 1070 -8.48 -1.23 -5.62
N SER A 1071 -7.63 -2.12 -5.08
CA SER A 1071 -7.98 -3.22 -4.16
C SER A 1071 -9.04 -4.22 -4.67
N ASN A 1072 -9.32 -4.25 -5.98
CA ASN A 1072 -10.42 -5.00 -6.59
C ASN A 1072 -11.83 -4.58 -6.11
N GLU A 1073 -12.02 -3.31 -5.72
CA GLU A 1073 -13.31 -2.79 -5.25
C GLU A 1073 -14.38 -2.68 -6.37
N VAL A 1074 -13.96 -2.50 -7.63
CA VAL A 1074 -14.84 -2.31 -8.79
C VAL A 1074 -14.76 -3.53 -9.70
N MET A 1075 -15.52 -4.59 -9.40
CA MET A 1075 -15.42 -5.88 -10.09
C MET A 1075 -16.79 -6.53 -10.29
N SER A 1076 -17.05 -7.06 -11.49
CA SER A 1076 -18.22 -7.93 -11.76
C SER A 1076 -17.79 -9.18 -12.51
N LYS A 1077 -17.89 -10.35 -11.87
CA LYS A 1077 -17.62 -11.64 -12.53
C LYS A 1077 -18.69 -11.98 -13.57
N ALA A 1078 -19.96 -11.68 -13.27
CA ALA A 1078 -21.06 -11.88 -14.22
C ALA A 1078 -20.87 -11.02 -15.48
N GLY A 1079 -20.55 -9.73 -15.30
CA GLY A 1079 -20.26 -8.84 -16.42
C GLY A 1079 -19.02 -9.23 -17.22
N CYS A 1080 -17.97 -9.71 -16.56
CA CYS A 1080 -16.76 -10.24 -17.22
C CYS A 1080 -17.09 -11.39 -18.20
N ARG A 1081 -18.00 -12.32 -17.84
CA ARG A 1081 -18.46 -13.39 -18.75
C ARG A 1081 -19.12 -12.82 -20.01
N VAL A 1082 -19.96 -11.80 -19.88
CA VAL A 1082 -20.62 -11.13 -21.02
C VAL A 1082 -19.59 -10.50 -21.96
N VAL A 1083 -18.66 -9.72 -21.42
CA VAL A 1083 -17.62 -9.03 -22.19
C VAL A 1083 -16.73 -10.02 -22.96
N ILE A 1084 -16.23 -11.07 -22.29
CA ILE A 1084 -15.33 -12.04 -22.95
C ILE A 1084 -16.08 -12.92 -23.97
N ARG A 1085 -17.31 -13.36 -23.68
CA ARG A 1085 -18.12 -14.12 -24.67
C ARG A 1085 -18.45 -13.27 -25.90
N SER A 1086 -18.80 -11.99 -25.73
CA SER A 1086 -19.05 -11.07 -26.84
C SER A 1086 -17.81 -10.85 -27.70
N LEU A 1087 -16.63 -10.71 -27.09
CA LEU A 1087 -15.36 -10.58 -27.84
C LEU A 1087 -14.99 -11.85 -28.62
N LEU A 1088 -15.47 -13.01 -28.18
CA LEU A 1088 -15.28 -14.30 -28.84
C LEU A 1088 -16.42 -14.71 -29.77
N ASP A 1089 -17.47 -13.89 -29.90
CA ASP A 1089 -18.68 -14.16 -30.71
C ASP A 1089 -19.36 -15.49 -30.31
N LEU A 1090 -19.43 -15.74 -29.00
CA LEU A 1090 -20.05 -16.93 -28.40
C LEU A 1090 -21.42 -16.61 -27.80
N ASP A 1091 -22.35 -17.56 -27.89
CA ASP A 1091 -23.71 -17.41 -27.37
C ASP A 1091 -23.76 -17.02 -25.88
N ILE A 1092 -24.55 -15.98 -25.62
CA ILE A 1092 -24.76 -15.43 -24.28
C ILE A 1092 -26.17 -15.82 -23.85
N ALA A 1093 -26.26 -16.81 -22.96
CA ALA A 1093 -27.50 -17.16 -22.27
C ALA A 1093 -27.88 -16.03 -21.31
N VAL A 1094 -28.53 -14.99 -21.83
CA VAL A 1094 -28.85 -13.75 -21.10
C VAL A 1094 -29.66 -14.06 -19.83
N ASP A 1095 -30.51 -15.09 -19.87
CA ASP A 1095 -31.37 -15.51 -18.76
C ASP A 1095 -30.65 -16.23 -17.61
N GLU A 1096 -29.41 -16.70 -17.82
CA GLU A 1096 -28.55 -17.22 -16.75
C GLU A 1096 -27.77 -16.12 -16.01
N ILE A 1097 -27.81 -14.88 -16.50
CA ILE A 1097 -27.08 -13.75 -15.92
C ILE A 1097 -27.88 -13.18 -14.73
N PRO A 1098 -27.29 -13.04 -13.52
CA PRO A 1098 -27.97 -12.44 -12.40
C PRO A 1098 -28.36 -10.98 -12.68
N MET A 1099 -29.57 -10.59 -12.29
CA MET A 1099 -30.04 -9.20 -12.37
C MET A 1099 -29.36 -8.36 -11.30
N GLY A 1100 -28.80 -7.21 -11.70
CA GLY A 1100 -28.25 -6.21 -10.79
C GLY A 1100 -29.32 -5.30 -10.14
N PRO A 1101 -28.92 -4.46 -9.16
CA PRO A 1101 -27.54 -4.20 -8.75
C PRO A 1101 -26.92 -5.35 -7.94
N GLU A 1102 -25.61 -5.58 -8.16
CA GLU A 1102 -24.78 -6.30 -7.20
C GLU A 1102 -24.78 -5.52 -5.87
N GLU A 1103 -24.85 -6.19 -4.72
CA GLU A 1103 -25.11 -5.55 -3.39
C GLU A 1103 -24.13 -4.43 -3.01
N ILE A 1104 -22.96 -4.40 -3.66
CA ILE A 1104 -21.85 -3.47 -3.42
C ILE A 1104 -21.88 -2.25 -4.39
N SER A 1105 -22.62 -2.35 -5.49
CA SER A 1105 -22.61 -1.40 -6.62
C SER A 1105 -23.97 -0.69 -6.80
N PRO A 1106 -24.24 0.46 -6.16
CA PRO A 1106 -25.41 1.26 -6.48
C PRO A 1106 -25.33 1.78 -7.92
N ILE A 1107 -26.39 1.57 -8.71
CA ILE A 1107 -26.47 2.06 -10.10
C ILE A 1107 -26.50 3.58 -10.08
N CYS A 1108 -25.44 4.23 -10.55
CA CYS A 1108 -25.36 5.67 -10.76
C CYS A 1108 -24.44 6.01 -11.93
N ALA A 1109 -24.80 7.10 -12.63
CA ALA A 1109 -24.10 7.77 -13.72
C ALA A 1109 -23.10 6.92 -14.54
N GLU A 1110 -23.53 6.45 -15.71
CA GLU A 1110 -22.69 5.64 -16.59
C GLU A 1110 -21.43 6.41 -17.04
N THR A 1111 -20.27 5.91 -16.61
CA THR A 1111 -18.94 6.48 -16.88
C THR A 1111 -18.32 5.97 -18.19
N THR A 1112 -18.91 4.92 -18.78
CA THR A 1112 -18.51 4.30 -20.05
C THR A 1112 -19.28 4.86 -21.23
N VAL A 1113 -18.62 5.00 -22.38
CA VAL A 1113 -19.21 5.37 -23.67
C VAL A 1113 -18.70 4.44 -24.78
N MET A 1114 -19.41 4.35 -25.89
CA MET A 1114 -18.95 3.63 -27.08
C MET A 1114 -17.56 4.10 -27.52
N ALA A 1115 -16.68 3.14 -27.82
CA ALA A 1115 -15.34 3.42 -28.31
C ALA A 1115 -15.37 4.01 -29.73
N GLN A 1116 -14.59 5.07 -29.97
CA GLN A 1116 -14.38 5.65 -31.29
C GLN A 1116 -13.09 5.11 -31.92
N THR A 1117 -13.12 4.79 -33.22
CA THR A 1117 -11.96 4.22 -33.95
C THR A 1117 -10.71 5.08 -33.83
N VAL A 1118 -9.61 4.47 -33.40
CA VAL A 1118 -8.30 5.13 -33.25
C VAL A 1118 -7.66 5.31 -34.63
N PRO A 1119 -7.14 6.50 -34.98
CA PRO A 1119 -6.57 6.74 -36.31
C PRO A 1119 -5.38 5.82 -36.61
N ILE A 1120 -5.24 5.42 -37.86
CA ILE A 1120 -4.13 4.59 -38.36
C ILE A 1120 -2.94 5.49 -38.69
N ARG A 1121 -1.73 5.04 -38.35
CA ARG A 1121 -0.47 5.72 -38.66
C ARG A 1121 -0.35 6.01 -40.17
N SER A 1122 -0.17 7.28 -40.55
CA SER A 1122 -0.03 7.66 -41.95
C SER A 1122 1.31 7.22 -42.52
N GLN A 1123 1.29 6.65 -43.73
CA GLN A 1123 2.46 6.01 -44.36
C GLN A 1123 3.60 6.98 -44.75
N SER A 1124 3.42 8.30 -44.60
CA SER A 1124 4.38 9.32 -45.05
C SER A 1124 5.61 9.52 -44.15
N ARG A 1125 5.78 8.72 -43.08
CA ARG A 1125 6.95 8.76 -42.19
C ARG A 1125 7.39 7.37 -41.69
N LEU A 1126 7.86 6.55 -42.62
CA LEU A 1126 8.62 5.31 -42.33
C LEU A 1126 9.91 5.26 -43.16
N PRO A 1127 11.07 4.94 -42.54
CA PRO A 1127 12.21 4.39 -43.28
C PRO A 1127 11.81 3.05 -43.91
N ILE A 1128 12.36 2.76 -45.08
CA ILE A 1128 12.13 1.54 -45.86
C ILE A 1128 12.57 0.33 -45.01
N GLY A 1129 11.71 -0.69 -44.84
CA GLY A 1129 12.11 -1.92 -44.13
C GLY A 1129 11.02 -2.85 -43.57
N VAL A 1130 9.75 -2.43 -43.51
CA VAL A 1130 8.65 -3.34 -43.07
C VAL A 1130 7.41 -3.14 -43.96
N VAL A 1131 7.42 -3.75 -45.15
CA VAL A 1131 6.22 -3.87 -46.00
C VAL A 1131 6.14 -5.28 -46.59
N SER A 1132 5.27 -6.11 -46.02
CA SER A 1132 4.52 -7.14 -46.75
C SER A 1132 3.27 -7.52 -45.93
N ARG A 1133 2.19 -7.93 -46.61
CA ARG A 1133 0.85 -8.29 -46.06
C ARG A 1133 -0.13 -7.17 -45.66
N LEU A 1134 -0.11 -6.00 -46.31
CA LEU A 1134 -1.19 -5.00 -46.14
C LEU A 1134 -2.16 -4.87 -47.33
N GLU A 1135 -1.90 -5.44 -48.50
CA GLU A 1135 -2.68 -5.14 -49.73
C GLU A 1135 -3.59 -6.27 -50.27
N GLU A 1136 -3.36 -7.53 -49.93
CA GLU A 1136 -4.16 -8.66 -50.49
C GLU A 1136 -5.59 -8.78 -49.91
N GLY A 1137 -5.90 -8.10 -48.80
CA GLY A 1137 -7.21 -8.20 -48.13
C GLY A 1137 -8.23 -7.13 -48.49
N LEU A 1138 -7.83 -6.02 -49.13
CA LEU A 1138 -8.65 -4.80 -49.25
C LEU A 1138 -9.20 -4.53 -50.66
N ILE A 1139 -8.86 -5.35 -51.65
CA ILE A 1139 -9.28 -5.15 -53.06
C ILE A 1139 -10.53 -5.99 -53.43
N ASN A 1140 -10.86 -7.03 -52.66
CA ASN A 1140 -11.91 -8.01 -53.02
C ASN A 1140 -13.30 -7.77 -52.38
N GLN A 1141 -13.61 -6.57 -51.85
CA GLN A 1141 -14.94 -6.27 -51.28
C GLN A 1141 -15.61 -4.99 -51.79
N THR A 1142 -14.98 -4.21 -52.67
CA THR A 1142 -15.58 -2.99 -53.27
C THR A 1142 -16.22 -3.22 -54.64
N SER A 1143 -16.58 -4.47 -54.97
CA SER A 1143 -17.20 -4.84 -56.25
C SER A 1143 -18.53 -5.62 -56.13
N GLN A 1144 -19.07 -5.79 -54.92
CA GLN A 1144 -20.43 -6.30 -54.68
C GLN A 1144 -21.08 -5.64 -53.44
N GLU A 1145 -21.53 -4.40 -53.59
CA GLU A 1145 -22.62 -3.76 -52.83
C GLU A 1145 -23.29 -2.70 -53.72
#